data_AF-A0A2W4HYN8-F1
#
_entry.id   AF-A0A2W4HYN8-F1
#
_cell.length_a   1.000
_cell.length_b   1.000
_cell.length_c   1.000
_cell.angle_alpha   90.00
_cell.angle_beta   90.00
_cell.angle_gamma   90.00
#
_symmetry.space_group_name_H-M   'P 1'
#
loop_
_entity.id
_entity.type
_entity.pdbx_description
1 polymer ?
#
loop_
_entity_poly.entity_id
_entity_poly.type
_entity_poly.pdbx_seq_one_letter_code
_entity_poly.pdbx_strand_id
1 'polypeptide(L)'
;MKKKVIQVDQKIPILTELDTKTINNIHNYIISSPFSFSVKNITDKFNISASKAVQYLDYLSGIEREFDVTAKDLRGIRKVKRHATVDQSALFDIEKNDEIWKTLITLEVINKENRTTGKFSYSNKKFLDSFNQTFGSNSEKILNILKRSLDNTYFYETLEFNTDVNRDYDFRATNEGGRDYSPKNTAYYIWSWIDILENRCSTLGIENNKTVLITHDGRKYDQEIVDAAIYAARLRGYDVVFGYADQGIDNKGNPKMLPSCVSAFSHQVRVAKPAMSVFLTASHVSRPIEDIVVGTKVSFIGKSGLLESMTTYDIKITTPKNIKKLMDNNKLNELMQPLGNYKSFDVGESHTNMAVLGVLSALGYVKGETMYSIAQKLNNSPNINAKVQEELGKLPELPMPFRGIKAAIEGSNTSSGILMKKALEMLGADTTILNAEVIPIEGEHTADPSINENLEPMIKVMNETFAEFGIAFDLDGDRGSIVIRSKNGESQVLAPDKVGQLLLPFLMKEGGYSKAIEEGKPVAIITDCLSTKAIHDEAKRLGIETFITDAGYVYLKAKARELRDEGYVVLGYFEASGHTWLDYTGEYENPITVGLLFAAMAVNEAKKAHLYDGNSIQTGAIFGISEKKEIPYHRDAPRFQPEFGQKVIDTVAALPENDTGWKSNADGPIPQKLIGLARSVSIKIAEEIFKAESTFETPIGRITVDEFEKKWDDQDKIWRFGKINFTMNGTHLGSFVTRGSSNDPTAVQVAEVAGFDAEIFDGTKISKEEAEKRYAVVVGLVLEKLEQAGAVKLSTQKPSKNMEIVLPIIEKYRAMQTPV
;
A
#
# COMPACT_ATOMS: atom_id res chain seq x y z
N MET A 1 -12.06 -3.30 50.69
CA MET A 1 -11.02 -4.21 50.17
C MET A 1 -11.24 -5.61 50.74
N LYS A 2 -11.69 -6.59 49.94
CA LYS A 2 -11.69 -8.01 50.35
C LYS A 2 -10.32 -8.60 50.01
N LYS A 3 -9.62 -9.19 50.99
CA LYS A 3 -8.36 -9.93 50.79
C LYS A 3 -8.63 -11.14 49.89
N LYS A 4 -8.06 -11.15 48.69
CA LYS A 4 -7.92 -12.37 47.87
C LYS A 4 -6.66 -13.08 48.35
N VAL A 5 -6.83 -14.22 49.01
CA VAL A 5 -5.72 -15.15 49.29
C VAL A 5 -5.49 -15.94 48.00
N ILE A 6 -4.32 -15.74 47.37
CA ILE A 6 -3.90 -16.53 46.22
C ILE A 6 -3.14 -17.74 46.77
N GLN A 7 -3.74 -18.94 46.65
CA GLN A 7 -3.05 -20.21 46.87
C GLN A 7 -2.14 -20.47 45.66
N VAL A 8 -0.83 -20.52 45.91
CA VAL A 8 0.18 -20.83 44.89
C VAL A 8 0.28 -22.35 44.79
N ASP A 9 -0.46 -22.96 43.88
CA ASP A 9 -0.37 -24.41 43.62
C ASP A 9 -0.19 -24.78 42.14
N GLN A 10 0.36 -23.87 41.34
CA GLN A 10 0.85 -24.19 40.00
C GLN A 10 2.34 -23.89 39.88
N LYS A 11 3.14 -24.95 39.74
CA LYS A 11 4.59 -24.86 39.48
C LYS A 11 4.84 -24.13 38.16
N ILE A 12 5.36 -22.90 38.23
CA ILE A 12 5.78 -22.12 37.08
C ILE A 12 7.19 -22.57 36.67
N PRO A 13 7.44 -22.93 35.39
CA PRO A 13 8.72 -23.53 34.96
C PRO A 13 9.97 -22.65 35.20
N ILE A 14 9.80 -21.33 35.33
CA ILE A 14 10.90 -20.34 35.51
C ILE A 14 11.28 -20.10 36.98
N LEU A 15 10.39 -20.41 37.95
CA LEU A 15 10.61 -20.17 39.39
C LEU A 15 11.02 -21.43 40.16
N THR A 16 11.35 -22.52 39.46
CA THR A 16 11.66 -23.85 40.00
C THR A 16 12.91 -23.91 40.88
N GLU A 17 13.73 -22.85 40.91
CA GLU A 17 14.98 -22.78 41.67
C GLU A 17 14.88 -22.03 43.02
N LEU A 18 13.72 -21.46 43.37
CA LEU A 18 13.51 -20.79 44.66
C LEU A 18 12.55 -21.61 45.52
N ASP A 19 12.91 -21.83 46.79
CA ASP A 19 12.04 -22.56 47.70
C ASP A 19 10.78 -21.74 48.06
N THR A 20 9.68 -22.44 48.35
CA THR A 20 8.37 -21.85 48.65
C THR A 20 8.40 -20.88 49.82
N LYS A 21 9.32 -21.08 50.79
CA LYS A 21 9.46 -20.20 51.96
C LYS A 21 10.09 -18.87 51.55
N THR A 22 11.10 -18.89 50.70
CA THR A 22 11.73 -17.70 50.11
C THR A 22 10.74 -16.91 49.26
N ILE A 23 9.94 -17.59 48.43
CA ILE A 23 8.87 -16.98 47.62
C ILE A 23 7.84 -16.26 48.51
N ASN A 24 7.34 -16.92 49.55
CA ASN A 24 6.36 -16.35 50.46
C ASN A 24 6.92 -15.16 51.27
N ASN A 25 8.21 -15.20 51.62
CA ASN A 25 8.87 -14.10 52.33
C ASN A 25 9.05 -12.87 51.43
N ILE A 26 9.39 -13.06 50.16
CA ILE A 26 9.45 -11.97 49.16
C ILE A 26 8.06 -11.35 48.97
N HIS A 27 7.03 -12.18 48.79
CA HIS A 27 5.64 -11.73 48.63
C HIS A 27 5.15 -10.89 49.83
N ASN A 28 5.36 -11.38 51.05
CA ASN A 28 4.96 -10.69 52.28
C ASN A 28 5.74 -9.38 52.47
N TYR A 29 7.02 -9.36 52.10
CA TYR A 29 7.83 -8.14 52.15
C TYR A 29 7.35 -7.08 51.16
N ILE A 30 6.99 -7.49 49.94
CA ILE A 30 6.45 -6.58 48.92
C ILE A 30 5.12 -5.98 49.37
N ILE A 31 4.20 -6.80 49.90
CA ILE A 31 2.88 -6.33 50.37
C ILE A 31 3.00 -5.38 51.57
N SER A 32 3.93 -5.65 52.48
CA SER A 32 4.14 -4.84 53.70
C SER A 32 5.03 -3.62 53.50
N SER A 33 5.69 -3.46 52.35
CA SER A 33 6.52 -2.31 52.04
C SER A 33 5.69 -1.09 51.59
N PRO A 34 6.19 0.15 51.76
CA PRO A 34 5.53 1.36 51.26
C PRO A 34 5.37 1.36 49.74
N PHE A 35 4.57 2.31 49.21
CA PHE A 35 4.12 2.37 47.81
C PHE A 35 5.25 2.37 46.76
N SER A 36 6.49 2.73 47.16
CA SER A 36 7.70 2.70 46.32
C SER A 36 8.84 1.94 47.01
N PHE A 37 9.44 0.96 46.33
CA PHE A 37 10.68 0.31 46.76
C PHE A 37 11.51 -0.16 45.55
N SER A 38 12.84 -0.21 45.67
CA SER A 38 13.74 -0.56 44.56
C SER A 38 14.00 -2.07 44.46
N VAL A 39 14.26 -2.58 43.25
CA VAL A 39 14.69 -3.98 43.01
C VAL A 39 15.87 -4.38 43.89
N LYS A 40 16.80 -3.44 44.11
CA LYS A 40 17.96 -3.61 44.99
C LYS A 40 17.59 -4.02 46.42
N ASN A 41 16.46 -3.54 46.94
CA ASN A 41 16.01 -3.88 48.30
C ASN A 41 15.58 -5.35 48.39
N ILE A 42 15.03 -5.91 47.31
CA ILE A 42 14.68 -7.34 47.23
C ILE A 42 15.95 -8.18 47.08
N THR A 43 16.86 -7.78 46.19
CA THR A 43 18.11 -8.54 45.96
C THR A 43 18.96 -8.59 47.23
N ASP A 44 19.10 -7.47 47.93
CA ASP A 44 19.92 -7.37 49.14
C ASP A 44 19.28 -8.13 50.31
N LYS A 45 17.94 -8.13 50.41
CA LYS A 45 17.23 -8.75 51.54
C LYS A 45 17.05 -10.26 51.40
N PHE A 46 16.87 -10.76 50.19
CA PHE A 46 16.60 -12.18 49.93
C PHE A 46 17.75 -12.91 49.25
N ASN A 47 18.86 -12.20 48.99
CA ASN A 47 20.06 -12.74 48.34
C ASN A 47 19.75 -13.44 47.01
N ILE A 48 18.91 -12.80 46.19
CA ILE A 48 18.54 -13.26 44.84
C ILE A 48 19.10 -12.30 43.78
N SER A 49 19.31 -12.78 42.56
CA SER A 49 19.77 -11.93 41.47
C SER A 49 18.72 -10.90 41.05
N ALA A 50 19.16 -9.74 40.54
CA ALA A 50 18.27 -8.69 40.04
C ALA A 50 17.31 -9.20 38.97
N SER A 51 17.78 -10.09 38.08
CA SER A 51 16.94 -10.75 37.07
C SER A 51 15.79 -11.56 37.69
N LYS A 52 16.07 -12.36 38.73
CA LYS A 52 15.03 -13.13 39.43
C LYS A 52 14.07 -12.23 40.20
N ALA A 53 14.55 -11.14 40.78
CA ALA A 53 13.72 -10.15 41.46
C ALA A 53 12.76 -9.45 40.46
N VAL A 54 13.24 -9.05 39.28
CA VAL A 54 12.42 -8.42 38.23
C VAL A 54 11.37 -9.39 37.68
N GLN A 55 11.73 -10.64 37.40
CA GLN A 55 10.76 -11.65 36.94
C GLN A 55 9.66 -11.93 37.97
N TYR A 56 10.00 -11.89 39.27
CA TYR A 56 9.01 -12.05 40.33
C TYR A 56 8.05 -10.85 40.43
N LEU A 57 8.56 -9.63 40.20
CA LEU A 57 7.74 -8.43 40.12
C LEU A 57 6.79 -8.43 38.91
N ASP A 58 7.27 -8.91 37.77
CA ASP A 58 6.48 -9.05 36.53
C ASP A 58 5.31 -10.04 36.71
N TYR A 59 5.50 -11.10 37.50
CA TYR A 59 4.42 -12.02 37.90
C TYR A 59 3.38 -11.38 38.83
N LEU A 60 3.77 -10.39 39.65
CA LEU A 60 2.86 -9.69 40.55
C LEU A 60 2.07 -8.56 39.88
N SER A 61 2.24 -8.33 38.57
CA SER A 61 1.63 -7.26 37.76
C SER A 61 0.08 -7.19 37.77
N GLY A 62 -0.60 -8.10 38.47
CA GLY A 62 -2.00 -7.92 38.89
C GLY A 62 -2.20 -7.00 40.11
N ILE A 63 -1.13 -6.40 40.67
CA ILE A 63 -1.15 -5.49 41.81
C ILE A 63 -0.54 -4.15 41.36
N GLU A 64 -1.34 -3.08 41.28
CA GLU A 64 -0.87 -1.73 40.93
C GLU A 64 0.13 -1.20 41.97
N ARG A 65 1.44 -1.20 41.64
CA ARG A 65 2.52 -0.54 42.40
C ARG A 65 3.64 -0.05 41.47
N GLU A 66 4.31 1.02 41.87
CA GLU A 66 5.47 1.60 41.16
C GLU A 66 6.80 0.97 41.64
N PHE A 67 7.71 0.67 40.71
CA PHE A 67 9.01 0.06 41.00
C PHE A 67 10.16 0.85 40.37
N ASP A 68 11.21 1.12 41.17
CA ASP A 68 12.45 1.69 40.66
C ASP A 68 13.40 0.58 40.19
N VAL A 69 13.69 0.55 38.88
CA VAL A 69 14.61 -0.37 38.22
C VAL A 69 15.75 0.42 37.58
N THR A 70 17.01 0.10 37.87
CA THR A 70 18.14 0.80 37.25
C THR A 70 18.60 0.12 35.96
N ALA A 71 19.26 0.87 35.06
CA ALA A 71 19.83 0.33 33.82
C ALA A 71 20.91 -0.77 34.06
N LYS A 72 21.46 -0.87 35.27
CA LYS A 72 22.38 -1.93 35.66
C LYS A 72 21.64 -3.23 36.00
N ASP A 73 20.41 -3.13 36.50
CA ASP A 73 19.55 -4.27 36.88
C ASP A 73 18.97 -5.00 35.67
N LEU A 74 18.90 -4.33 34.51
CA LEU A 74 18.39 -4.86 33.24
C LEU A 74 19.47 -5.54 32.37
N ARG A 75 20.75 -5.48 32.73
CA ARG A 75 21.83 -6.12 31.94
C ARG A 75 21.78 -7.64 32.10
N GLY A 76 21.44 -8.34 31.01
CA GLY A 76 21.16 -9.80 30.96
C GLY A 76 19.69 -10.13 30.59
N ILE A 77 18.86 -9.08 30.65
CA ILE A 77 17.46 -8.88 30.24
C ILE A 77 17.04 -9.09 28.77
N ARG A 78 17.42 -10.13 28.02
CA ARG A 78 17.15 -10.16 26.55
C ARG A 78 15.66 -10.16 26.12
N LYS A 79 14.70 -10.29 27.05
CA LYS A 79 13.26 -10.18 26.79
C LYS A 79 12.57 -9.60 28.03
N VAL A 80 12.23 -8.32 28.02
CA VAL A 80 11.20 -7.78 28.91
C VAL A 80 10.26 -6.93 28.06
N LYS A 81 9.03 -7.40 27.88
CA LYS A 81 7.94 -6.61 27.28
C LYS A 81 7.64 -5.47 28.26
N ARG A 82 7.77 -4.21 27.83
CA ARG A 82 7.29 -3.06 28.60
C ARG A 82 5.79 -2.92 28.37
N HIS A 83 4.98 -3.22 29.38
CA HIS A 83 3.61 -2.69 29.48
C HIS A 83 3.64 -1.58 30.53
N ALA A 84 3.71 -0.33 30.06
CA ALA A 84 3.40 0.82 30.89
C ALA A 84 2.01 1.31 30.48
N THR A 85 1.00 0.94 31.25
CA THR A 85 -0.32 1.58 31.18
C THR A 85 -0.17 2.98 31.77
N VAL A 86 0.00 3.97 30.90
CA VAL A 86 -0.20 5.37 31.27
C VAL A 86 -1.71 5.60 31.26
N ASP A 87 -2.25 6.12 32.37
CA ASP A 87 -3.62 6.61 32.43
C ASP A 87 -3.79 7.74 31.40
N GLN A 88 -4.38 7.37 30.26
CA GLN A 88 -4.55 8.23 29.08
C GLN A 88 -5.47 9.42 29.33
N SER A 89 -6.18 9.47 30.47
CA SER A 89 -7.12 10.55 30.79
C SER A 89 -6.44 11.91 31.03
N ALA A 90 -5.14 11.95 31.34
CA ALA A 90 -4.39 13.19 31.55
C ALA A 90 -3.68 13.72 30.28
N LEU A 91 -3.68 12.98 29.17
CA LEU A 91 -3.07 13.37 27.88
C LEU A 91 -4.05 14.06 26.93
N PHE A 92 -5.35 14.06 27.26
CA PHE A 92 -6.42 14.66 26.45
C PHE A 92 -6.42 16.20 26.36
N ASP A 93 -5.43 16.88 26.96
CA ASP A 93 -5.29 18.35 26.88
C ASP A 93 -4.04 18.82 26.09
N ILE A 94 -3.30 17.93 25.42
CA ILE A 94 -2.10 18.30 24.64
C ILE A 94 -2.44 18.94 23.28
N GLU A 95 -3.67 18.80 22.79
CA GLU A 95 -4.14 19.46 21.56
C GLU A 95 -4.12 21.00 21.61
N LYS A 96 -3.83 21.62 22.76
CA LYS A 96 -3.87 23.08 22.95
C LYS A 96 -2.55 23.79 23.17
N ASN A 97 -1.39 23.13 23.13
CA ASN A 97 -0.12 23.81 23.40
C ASN A 97 0.92 23.66 22.29
N ASP A 98 0.67 24.37 21.19
CA ASP A 98 1.63 24.72 20.13
C ASP A 98 2.99 25.24 20.66
N GLU A 99 3.03 25.75 21.89
CA GLU A 99 4.22 26.22 22.61
C GLU A 99 5.16 25.06 23.05
N ILE A 100 4.65 23.87 23.37
CA ILE A 100 5.46 22.74 23.88
C ILE A 100 6.35 22.16 22.76
N TRP A 101 5.79 22.00 21.56
CA TRP A 101 6.52 21.48 20.40
C TRP A 101 7.55 22.49 19.86
N LYS A 102 7.21 23.77 19.81
CA LYS A 102 8.19 24.85 19.53
C LYS A 102 9.36 24.79 20.50
N THR A 103 9.09 24.48 21.77
CA THR A 103 10.09 24.40 22.82
C THR A 103 10.98 23.16 22.71
N LEU A 104 10.42 21.98 22.45
CA LEU A 104 11.17 20.72 22.25
C LEU A 104 12.16 20.81 21.09
N ILE A 105 11.76 21.44 19.99
CA ILE A 105 12.61 21.58 18.79
C ILE A 105 13.65 22.69 18.98
N THR A 106 13.29 23.79 19.65
CA THR A 106 14.26 24.81 20.08
C THR A 106 15.33 24.18 20.99
N LEU A 107 14.94 23.25 21.87
CA LEU A 107 15.87 22.52 22.73
C LEU A 107 16.78 21.55 21.96
N GLU A 108 16.29 20.86 20.92
CA GLU A 108 17.13 20.00 20.08
C GLU A 108 18.16 20.79 19.26
N VAL A 109 17.80 22.01 18.83
CA VAL A 109 18.74 22.95 18.19
C VAL A 109 19.81 23.42 19.17
N ILE A 110 19.41 23.83 20.38
CA ILE A 110 20.34 24.20 21.46
C ILE A 110 21.25 23.01 21.86
N ASN A 111 20.79 21.78 21.71
CA ASN A 111 21.53 20.57 22.05
C ASN A 111 22.66 20.24 21.04
N LYS A 112 22.53 20.63 19.75
CA LYS A 112 23.60 20.46 18.75
C LYS A 112 24.73 21.48 18.89
N GLU A 113 24.43 22.74 19.20
CA GLU A 113 25.46 23.78 19.38
C GLU A 113 26.38 23.49 20.58
N ASN A 114 25.88 22.80 21.61
CA ASN A 114 26.60 22.55 22.86
C ASN A 114 27.40 21.23 22.91
N ARG A 115 27.37 20.39 21.87
CA ARG A 115 28.18 19.15 21.82
C ARG A 115 29.70 19.42 21.73
N THR A 116 30.11 20.64 21.41
CA THR A 116 31.54 21.03 21.33
C THR A 116 32.16 21.43 22.67
N THR A 117 31.37 21.65 23.74
CA THR A 117 31.90 22.20 25.01
C THR A 117 31.75 21.28 26.22
N GLY A 118 31.11 20.12 26.09
CA GLY A 118 31.12 19.06 27.12
C GLY A 118 30.55 19.47 28.49
N LYS A 119 29.73 20.53 28.57
CA LYS A 119 29.06 20.94 29.81
C LYS A 119 27.64 21.41 29.52
N PHE A 120 26.67 20.50 29.63
CA PHE A 120 25.28 20.89 29.88
C PHE A 120 25.08 21.03 31.39
N SER A 121 24.65 22.21 31.84
CA SER A 121 24.02 22.40 33.14
C SER A 121 22.74 23.19 32.91
N TYR A 122 21.59 22.62 33.27
CA TYR A 122 20.27 23.27 33.24
C TYR A 122 20.17 24.50 34.18
N SER A 123 21.26 24.89 34.84
CA SER A 123 21.39 26.09 35.67
C SER A 123 21.73 27.36 34.88
N ASN A 124 21.67 27.36 33.55
CA ASN A 124 22.00 28.54 32.76
C ASN A 124 20.88 29.59 32.90
N LYS A 125 21.07 30.51 33.85
CA LYS A 125 20.12 31.55 34.23
C LYS A 125 19.59 32.35 33.02
N LYS A 126 20.44 32.64 32.02
CA LYS A 126 20.03 33.32 30.78
C LYS A 126 18.99 32.53 29.96
N PHE A 127 19.10 31.21 29.91
CA PHE A 127 18.13 30.35 29.23
C PHE A 127 16.80 30.35 29.98
N LEU A 128 16.85 30.15 31.30
CA LEU A 128 15.65 30.18 32.16
C LEU A 128 14.95 31.55 32.11
N ASP A 129 15.71 32.65 32.10
CA ASP A 129 15.15 34.00 32.03
C ASP A 129 14.47 34.27 30.67
N SER A 130 15.09 33.83 29.55
CA SER A 130 14.53 33.94 28.20
C SER A 130 13.30 33.03 28.00
N PHE A 131 13.35 31.83 28.57
CA PHE A 131 12.25 30.86 28.57
C PHE A 131 11.06 31.37 29.39
N ASN A 132 11.31 31.88 30.59
CA ASN A 132 10.27 32.48 31.43
C ASN A 132 9.67 33.75 30.82
N GLN A 133 10.45 34.55 30.09
CA GLN A 133 9.94 35.69 29.32
C GLN A 133 9.00 35.27 28.17
N THR A 134 9.27 34.14 27.55
CA THR A 134 8.51 33.64 26.38
C THR A 134 7.23 32.93 26.82
N PHE A 135 7.32 32.08 27.85
CA PHE A 135 6.25 31.13 28.22
C PHE A 135 5.45 31.54 29.48
N GLY A 136 5.82 32.67 30.11
CA GLY A 136 5.10 33.25 31.25
C GLY A 136 4.84 32.25 32.40
N SER A 137 3.65 32.28 32.97
CA SER A 137 3.26 31.41 34.11
C SER A 137 3.18 29.91 33.79
N ASN A 138 3.27 29.52 32.51
CA ASN A 138 3.23 28.12 32.09
C ASN A 138 4.63 27.49 31.99
N SER A 139 5.69 28.29 32.16
CA SER A 139 7.07 27.86 31.96
C SER A 139 7.47 26.67 32.84
N GLU A 140 7.07 26.65 34.11
CA GLU A 140 7.37 25.56 35.05
C GLU A 140 6.69 24.24 34.68
N LYS A 141 5.46 24.32 34.15
CA LYS A 141 4.67 23.16 33.72
C LYS A 141 5.26 22.56 32.43
N ILE A 142 5.67 23.41 31.49
CA ILE A 142 6.35 23.03 30.25
C ILE A 142 7.75 22.47 30.56
N LEU A 143 8.51 23.07 31.48
CA LEU A 143 9.81 22.55 31.95
C LEU A 143 9.69 21.16 32.57
N ASN A 144 8.61 20.87 33.30
CA ASN A 144 8.38 19.55 33.89
C ASN A 144 7.96 18.50 32.85
N ILE A 145 7.21 18.89 31.81
CA ILE A 145 6.90 18.02 30.67
C ILE A 145 8.17 17.70 29.87
N LEU A 146 9.02 18.71 29.64
CA LEU A 146 10.33 18.58 28.99
C LEU A 146 11.29 17.69 29.78
N LYS A 147 11.38 17.87 31.11
CA LYS A 147 12.16 16.99 31.99
C LYS A 147 11.70 15.54 31.89
N ARG A 148 10.38 15.30 31.89
CA ARG A 148 9.81 13.94 31.75
C ARG A 148 10.00 13.32 30.37
N SER A 149 10.00 14.13 29.30
CA SER A 149 10.22 13.65 27.93
C SER A 149 11.70 13.50 27.58
N LEU A 150 12.60 14.17 28.29
CA LEU A 150 14.06 14.07 28.12
C LEU A 150 14.72 13.04 29.07
N ASP A 151 14.14 12.76 30.25
CA ASP A 151 14.64 11.71 31.17
C ASP A 151 14.13 10.31 30.82
N ASN A 152 13.11 10.19 29.96
CA ASN A 152 12.65 8.90 29.45
C ASN A 152 13.50 8.46 28.25
N THR A 153 13.96 7.22 28.34
CA THR A 153 15.02 6.56 27.55
C THR A 153 14.66 6.27 26.08
N TYR A 154 13.83 7.10 25.45
CA TYR A 154 13.22 6.81 24.13
C TYR A 154 13.65 7.72 22.99
N PHE A 155 14.49 8.72 23.21
CA PHE A 155 15.06 9.51 22.12
C PHE A 155 16.57 9.36 22.09
N TYR A 156 17.11 9.30 20.88
CA TYR A 156 18.53 9.23 20.54
C TYR A 156 19.16 7.82 20.54
N GLU A 157 18.55 6.86 19.84
CA GLU A 157 19.40 6.01 18.99
C GLU A 157 20.05 6.93 17.93
N THR A 158 21.33 6.69 17.64
CA THR A 158 22.03 7.35 16.53
C THR A 158 21.21 7.20 15.26
N LEU A 159 20.90 8.32 14.59
CA LEU A 159 20.35 8.30 13.24
C LEU A 159 21.40 7.71 12.31
N GLU A 160 21.36 6.39 12.13
CA GLU A 160 21.99 5.75 10.98
C GLU A 160 20.98 5.86 9.84
N PHE A 161 21.27 6.71 8.86
CA PHE A 161 20.43 6.86 7.69
C PHE A 161 20.44 5.56 6.88
N ASN A 162 19.39 4.76 7.03
CA ASN A 162 19.24 3.50 6.32
C ASN A 162 18.72 3.76 4.90
N THR A 163 19.59 3.60 3.90
CA THR A 163 19.20 3.78 2.50
C THR A 163 18.16 2.77 2.02
N ASP A 164 18.05 1.60 2.68
CA ASP A 164 17.11 0.55 2.31
C ASP A 164 15.65 0.93 2.56
N VAL A 165 15.38 2.03 3.29
CA VAL A 165 14.03 2.58 3.44
C VAL A 165 13.49 3.12 2.10
N ASN A 166 14.37 3.63 1.24
CA ASN A 166 14.00 4.32 0.00
C ASN A 166 13.77 3.30 -1.13
N ARG A 167 12.50 3.00 -1.44
CA ARG A 167 12.12 2.06 -2.50
C ARG A 167 12.00 2.78 -3.85
N ASP A 168 11.49 2.09 -4.87
CA ASP A 168 11.31 2.68 -6.20
C ASP A 168 10.20 3.77 -6.19
N TYR A 169 9.14 3.58 -5.39
CA TYR A 169 7.89 4.37 -5.48
C TYR A 169 7.37 4.89 -4.14
N ASP A 170 7.98 4.47 -3.04
CA ASP A 170 7.57 4.80 -1.68
C ASP A 170 8.75 4.63 -0.72
N PHE A 171 8.47 4.83 0.57
CA PHE A 171 9.41 4.61 1.64
C PHE A 171 8.88 3.50 2.55
N ARG A 172 9.72 2.54 2.93
CA ARG A 172 9.33 1.41 3.81
C ARG A 172 10.46 1.00 4.74
N ALA A 173 10.27 1.26 6.03
CA ALA A 173 11.10 0.73 7.10
C ALA A 173 10.64 -0.67 7.46
N THR A 174 11.52 -1.66 7.26
CA THR A 174 11.28 -3.08 7.60
C THR A 174 12.21 -3.56 8.72
N ASN A 175 12.82 -2.64 9.46
CA ASN A 175 13.67 -2.94 10.60
C ASN A 175 12.85 -3.12 11.89
N GLU A 176 13.42 -3.80 12.88
CA GLU A 176 12.78 -4.07 14.18
C GLU A 176 12.17 -2.79 14.76
N GLY A 177 10.86 -2.83 15.02
CA GLY A 177 10.08 -1.71 15.54
C GLY A 177 9.89 -0.50 14.61
N GLY A 178 10.16 -0.61 13.31
CA GLY A 178 10.00 0.49 12.35
C GLY A 178 10.88 1.70 12.66
N ARG A 179 12.01 1.50 13.36
CA ARG A 179 12.88 2.55 13.91
C ARG A 179 13.29 3.64 12.92
N ASP A 180 13.39 3.30 11.64
CA ASP A 180 13.75 4.29 10.61
C ASP A 180 12.68 5.37 10.41
N TYR A 181 11.45 5.12 10.88
CA TYR A 181 10.33 6.05 10.96
C TYR A 181 10.00 6.53 12.39
N SER A 182 11.00 6.60 13.28
CA SER A 182 10.81 7.27 14.58
C SER A 182 10.25 8.70 14.42
N PRO A 183 9.61 9.28 15.45
CA PRO A 183 9.09 10.65 15.40
C PRO A 183 10.14 11.67 14.91
N LYS A 184 11.38 11.53 15.38
CA LYS A 184 12.51 12.35 14.96
C LYS A 184 12.81 12.20 13.47
N ASN A 185 12.93 10.98 12.96
CA ASN A 185 13.25 10.75 11.56
C ASN A 185 12.13 11.25 10.66
N THR A 186 10.88 11.04 11.07
CA THR A 186 9.68 11.54 10.38
C THR A 186 9.73 13.06 10.20
N ALA A 187 10.16 13.82 11.21
CA ALA A 187 10.34 15.26 11.08
C ALA A 187 11.39 15.65 10.01
N TYR A 188 12.52 14.94 9.95
CA TYR A 188 13.55 15.16 8.92
C TYR A 188 13.04 14.81 7.52
N TYR A 189 12.26 13.73 7.37
CA TYR A 189 11.61 13.38 6.10
C TYR A 189 10.67 14.49 5.64
N ILE A 190 9.78 14.97 6.51
CA ILE A 190 8.85 16.05 6.17
C ILE A 190 9.58 17.33 5.75
N TRP A 191 10.62 17.74 6.47
CA TRP A 191 11.41 18.92 6.10
C TRP A 191 12.16 18.74 4.78
N SER A 192 12.69 17.54 4.54
CA SER A 192 13.32 17.18 3.27
C SER A 192 12.33 17.26 2.11
N TRP A 193 11.12 16.73 2.28
CA TRP A 193 10.07 16.79 1.27
C TRP A 193 9.55 18.21 1.03
N ILE A 194 9.47 19.04 2.07
CA ILE A 194 9.17 20.47 1.92
C ILE A 194 10.27 21.18 1.11
N ASP A 195 11.55 20.90 1.36
CA ASP A 195 12.64 21.48 0.56
C ASP A 195 12.53 21.08 -0.93
N ILE A 196 12.15 19.82 -1.20
CA ILE A 196 11.90 19.32 -2.56
C ILE A 196 10.72 20.07 -3.18
N LEU A 197 9.60 20.18 -2.46
CA LEU A 197 8.40 20.89 -2.91
C LEU A 197 8.70 22.37 -3.23
N GLU A 198 9.37 23.08 -2.34
CA GLU A 198 9.68 24.50 -2.52
C GLU A 198 10.57 24.73 -3.74
N ASN A 199 11.61 23.91 -3.90
CA ASN A 199 12.46 23.94 -5.08
C ASN A 199 11.68 23.61 -6.36
N ARG A 200 10.80 22.60 -6.31
CA ARG A 200 9.94 22.22 -7.43
C ARG A 200 9.00 23.36 -7.83
N CYS A 201 8.33 23.98 -6.87
CA CYS A 201 7.43 25.11 -7.12
C CYS A 201 8.19 26.29 -7.75
N SER A 202 9.35 26.62 -7.20
CA SER A 202 10.22 27.68 -7.74
C SER A 202 10.70 27.37 -9.16
N THR A 203 11.08 26.11 -9.44
CA THR A 203 11.62 25.70 -10.76
C THR A 203 10.53 25.67 -11.83
N LEU A 204 9.32 25.22 -11.47
CA LEU A 204 8.20 25.12 -12.40
C LEU A 204 7.39 26.42 -12.51
N GLY A 205 7.65 27.41 -11.66
CA GLY A 205 6.90 28.66 -11.61
C GLY A 205 5.44 28.48 -11.16
N ILE A 206 5.18 27.47 -10.31
CA ILE A 206 3.84 27.18 -9.77
C ILE A 206 3.71 27.73 -8.35
N GLU A 207 2.51 28.19 -8.00
CA GLU A 207 2.23 28.72 -6.67
C GLU A 207 2.24 27.61 -5.62
N ASN A 208 2.99 27.84 -4.54
CA ASN A 208 2.95 26.97 -3.37
C ASN A 208 1.94 27.53 -2.37
N ASN A 209 0.76 26.93 -2.31
CA ASN A 209 -0.32 27.34 -1.39
C ASN A 209 -0.07 26.99 0.08
N LYS A 210 1.11 26.47 0.42
CA LYS A 210 1.55 26.13 1.78
C LYS A 210 0.58 25.18 2.52
N THR A 211 -0.15 24.34 1.81
CA THR A 211 -1.06 23.36 2.41
C THR A 211 -0.49 21.94 2.27
N VAL A 212 -0.46 21.17 3.37
CA VAL A 212 -0.10 19.75 3.40
C VAL A 212 -1.29 18.92 3.83
N LEU A 213 -1.65 17.90 3.06
CA LEU A 213 -2.60 16.86 3.47
C LEU A 213 -1.85 15.69 4.10
N ILE A 214 -2.17 15.32 5.33
CA ILE A 214 -1.60 14.18 6.04
C ILE A 214 -2.72 13.21 6.44
N THR A 215 -2.49 11.91 6.30
CA THR A 215 -3.38 10.85 6.78
C THR A 215 -2.60 9.56 6.96
N HIS A 216 -3.23 8.52 7.50
CA HIS A 216 -2.68 7.17 7.61
C HIS A 216 -3.71 6.09 7.28
N ASP A 217 -3.24 4.88 6.98
CA ASP A 217 -4.06 3.67 6.82
C ASP A 217 -4.44 3.01 8.17
N GLY A 218 -5.09 1.84 8.10
CA GLY A 218 -5.53 1.08 9.28
C GLY A 218 -4.42 0.44 10.12
N ARG A 219 -3.15 0.59 9.77
CA ARG A 219 -2.04 0.03 10.55
C ARG A 219 -1.93 0.75 11.90
N LYS A 220 -1.48 0.03 12.93
CA LYS A 220 -1.11 0.67 14.19
C LYS A 220 0.23 1.40 14.02
N TYR A 221 0.15 2.73 14.06
CA TYR A 221 1.31 3.61 14.20
C TYR A 221 1.46 4.03 15.66
N ASP A 222 2.68 4.28 16.10
CA ASP A 222 2.89 5.10 17.29
C ASP A 222 2.35 6.51 16.97
N GLN A 223 1.41 7.00 17.79
CA GLN A 223 0.77 8.29 17.58
C GLN A 223 1.79 9.43 17.43
N GLU A 224 2.92 9.33 18.15
CA GLU A 224 4.02 10.28 18.08
C GLU A 224 4.62 10.44 16.67
N ILE A 225 4.55 9.41 15.82
CA ILE A 225 5.01 9.47 14.42
C ILE A 225 4.07 10.37 13.61
N VAL A 226 2.76 10.17 13.77
CA VAL A 226 1.72 10.97 13.10
C VAL A 226 1.80 12.43 13.55
N ASP A 227 1.92 12.64 14.86
CA ASP A 227 2.05 13.96 15.46
C ASP A 227 3.31 14.66 14.95
N ALA A 228 4.45 13.96 14.92
CA ALA A 228 5.69 14.52 14.40
C ALA A 228 5.56 14.95 12.93
N ALA A 229 4.84 14.19 12.10
CA ALA A 229 4.60 14.57 10.71
C ALA A 229 3.81 15.89 10.61
N ILE A 230 2.74 16.02 11.42
CA ILE A 230 1.90 17.22 11.50
C ILE A 230 2.71 18.42 11.97
N TYR A 231 3.39 18.31 13.12
CA TYR A 231 4.11 19.43 13.72
C TYR A 231 5.30 19.85 12.87
N ALA A 232 6.03 18.91 12.27
CA ALA A 232 7.16 19.24 11.40
C ALA A 232 6.75 20.11 10.21
N ALA A 233 5.62 19.80 9.57
CA ALA A 233 5.09 20.61 8.48
C ALA A 233 4.65 22.01 8.96
N ARG A 234 3.91 22.08 10.06
CA ARG A 234 3.44 23.36 10.64
C ARG A 234 4.59 24.28 11.01
N LEU A 235 5.70 23.72 11.51
CA LEU A 235 6.90 24.49 11.88
C LEU A 235 7.64 25.08 10.69
N ARG A 236 7.41 24.56 9.48
CA ARG A 236 7.87 25.16 8.22
C ARG A 236 6.87 26.16 7.64
N GLY A 237 5.83 26.52 8.42
CA GLY A 237 4.80 27.49 8.04
C GLY A 237 3.74 26.94 7.12
N TYR A 238 3.57 25.61 7.06
CA TYR A 238 2.53 24.98 6.26
C TYR A 238 1.27 24.75 7.08
N ASP A 239 0.12 25.09 6.49
CA ASP A 239 -1.18 24.66 7.01
C ASP A 239 -1.30 23.14 6.81
N VAL A 240 -1.66 22.42 7.87
CA VAL A 240 -1.88 20.97 7.83
C VAL A 240 -3.36 20.67 7.82
N VAL A 241 -3.75 19.85 6.86
CA VAL A 241 -5.06 19.23 6.77
C VAL A 241 -4.91 17.76 7.09
N PHE A 242 -5.58 17.28 8.12
CA PHE A 242 -5.58 15.87 8.50
C PHE A 242 -6.85 15.17 8.01
N GLY A 243 -6.70 14.19 7.11
CA GLY A 243 -7.82 13.45 6.52
C GLY A 243 -8.14 12.16 7.28
N TYR A 244 -9.42 11.82 7.39
CA TYR A 244 -9.89 10.50 7.80
C TYR A 244 -11.02 10.02 6.88
N ALA A 245 -11.27 8.70 6.86
CA ALA A 245 -12.24 8.12 5.91
C ALA A 245 -13.67 8.05 6.43
N ASP A 246 -13.90 8.11 7.74
CA ASP A 246 -15.26 8.05 8.30
C ASP A 246 -15.26 8.46 9.78
N GLN A 247 -16.43 8.85 10.29
CA GLN A 247 -16.69 8.95 11.73
C GLN A 247 -17.33 7.65 12.24
N GLY A 248 -16.52 6.85 12.93
CA GLY A 248 -16.99 5.71 13.71
C GLY A 248 -17.46 6.15 15.10
N ILE A 249 -17.93 5.18 15.89
CA ILE A 249 -18.26 5.36 17.30
C ILE A 249 -17.42 4.36 18.09
N ASP A 250 -16.75 4.81 19.16
CA ASP A 250 -15.99 3.93 20.05
C ASP A 250 -16.91 3.09 20.95
N ASN A 251 -16.33 2.15 21.69
CA ASN A 251 -17.08 1.28 22.62
C ASN A 251 -17.79 2.03 23.76
N LYS A 252 -17.59 3.34 23.88
CA LYS A 252 -18.16 4.24 24.88
C LYS A 252 -19.18 5.22 24.29
N GLY A 253 -19.45 5.15 22.98
CA GLY A 253 -20.41 6.04 22.31
C GLY A 253 -19.82 7.36 21.79
N ASN A 254 -18.50 7.57 21.85
CA ASN A 254 -17.86 8.79 21.37
C ASN A 254 -17.48 8.70 19.89
N PRO A 255 -17.50 9.81 19.13
CA PRO A 255 -16.97 9.84 17.77
C PRO A 255 -15.50 9.38 17.73
N LYS A 256 -15.20 8.45 16.83
CA LYS A 256 -13.86 7.92 16.55
C LYS A 256 -13.52 8.22 15.09
N MET A 257 -12.44 8.95 14.84
CA MET A 257 -11.94 9.14 13.48
C MET A 257 -11.38 7.81 12.97
N LEU A 258 -11.99 7.23 11.94
CA LEU A 258 -11.52 5.99 11.36
C LEU A 258 -10.35 6.28 10.40
N PRO A 259 -9.27 5.48 10.43
CA PRO A 259 -8.15 5.62 9.50
C PRO A 259 -8.59 5.73 8.04
N SER A 260 -7.81 6.38 7.19
CA SER A 260 -8.19 6.54 5.79
C SER A 260 -7.89 5.30 4.94
N CYS A 261 -8.42 5.28 3.73
CA CYS A 261 -7.95 4.43 2.63
C CYS A 261 -7.69 5.27 1.38
N VAL A 262 -7.01 4.73 0.38
CA VAL A 262 -6.59 5.47 -0.82
C VAL A 262 -7.78 5.94 -1.66
N SER A 263 -8.85 5.15 -1.72
CA SER A 263 -10.10 5.57 -2.38
C SER A 263 -10.67 6.87 -1.77
N ALA A 264 -10.74 6.95 -0.44
CA ALA A 264 -11.19 8.15 0.27
C ALA A 264 -10.15 9.28 0.18
N PHE A 265 -8.87 8.95 0.26
CA PHE A 265 -7.76 9.91 0.14
C PHE A 265 -7.74 10.61 -1.22
N SER A 266 -8.08 9.91 -2.32
CA SER A 266 -8.25 10.54 -3.64
C SER A 266 -9.26 11.70 -3.57
N HIS A 267 -10.36 11.50 -2.84
CA HIS A 267 -11.37 12.54 -2.62
C HIS A 267 -10.87 13.64 -1.66
N GLN A 268 -10.14 13.28 -0.60
CA GLN A 268 -9.50 14.24 0.30
C GLN A 268 -8.57 15.20 -0.44
N VAL A 269 -7.78 14.69 -1.40
CA VAL A 269 -6.90 15.52 -2.24
C VAL A 269 -7.70 16.53 -3.07
N ARG A 270 -8.83 16.13 -3.66
CA ARG A 270 -9.69 17.02 -4.45
C ARG A 270 -10.37 18.10 -3.61
N VAL A 271 -10.70 17.78 -2.36
CA VAL A 271 -11.30 18.72 -1.38
C VAL A 271 -10.26 19.67 -0.80
N ALA A 272 -9.10 19.15 -0.38
CA ALA A 272 -8.07 19.92 0.31
C ALA A 272 -7.17 20.72 -0.65
N LYS A 273 -7.00 20.25 -1.90
CA LYS A 273 -6.13 20.83 -2.93
C LYS A 273 -4.73 21.21 -2.39
N PRO A 274 -4.01 20.28 -1.74
CA PRO A 274 -2.76 20.61 -1.06
C PRO A 274 -1.60 20.79 -2.06
N ALA A 275 -0.54 21.48 -1.66
CA ALA A 275 0.73 21.50 -2.38
C ALA A 275 1.54 20.21 -2.17
N MET A 276 1.34 19.52 -1.05
CA MET A 276 1.95 18.22 -0.75
C MET A 276 0.97 17.31 -0.03
N SER A 277 1.03 16.01 -0.32
CA SER A 277 0.30 15.01 0.44
C SER A 277 1.21 13.92 0.99
N VAL A 278 0.94 13.49 2.22
CA VAL A 278 1.66 12.42 2.92
C VAL A 278 0.64 11.39 3.40
N PHE A 279 0.73 10.18 2.86
CA PHE A 279 -0.10 9.05 3.27
C PHE A 279 0.80 8.04 4.00
N LEU A 280 0.68 7.96 5.32
CA LEU A 280 1.43 7.00 6.13
C LEU A 280 0.86 5.60 5.88
N THR A 281 1.64 4.76 5.22
CA THR A 281 1.24 3.40 4.83
C THR A 281 2.44 2.55 4.43
N ALA A 282 2.35 1.26 4.73
CA ALA A 282 3.21 0.24 4.12
C ALA A 282 2.44 -0.65 3.11
N SER A 283 1.24 -0.24 2.70
CA SER A 283 0.30 -0.99 1.85
C SER A 283 0.08 -2.40 2.40
N HIS A 284 -0.11 -3.39 1.53
CA HIS A 284 -0.26 -4.82 1.80
C HIS A 284 0.88 -5.52 2.57
N VAL A 285 1.98 -4.84 2.96
CA VAL A 285 3.11 -5.54 3.60
C VAL A 285 2.73 -6.06 4.98
N SER A 286 2.76 -7.38 5.10
CA SER A 286 2.48 -8.12 6.33
C SER A 286 3.80 -8.65 6.92
N ARG A 287 4.04 -8.40 8.21
CA ARG A 287 5.23 -8.85 8.95
C ARG A 287 4.87 -9.20 10.39
N PRO A 288 5.62 -10.09 11.07
CA PRO A 288 5.46 -10.34 12.51
C PRO A 288 5.48 -9.05 13.33
N ILE A 289 4.82 -9.08 14.50
CA ILE A 289 4.70 -7.91 15.38
C ILE A 289 6.04 -7.38 15.89
N GLU A 290 7.08 -8.21 15.89
CA GLU A 290 8.45 -7.83 16.23
C GLU A 290 9.11 -6.94 15.15
N ASP A 291 8.65 -7.08 13.90
CA ASP A 291 9.17 -6.41 12.71
C ASP A 291 8.12 -5.46 12.11
N ILE A 292 7.60 -4.55 12.94
CA ILE A 292 6.59 -3.56 12.51
C ILE A 292 7.10 -2.80 11.28
N VAL A 293 6.27 -2.77 10.24
CA VAL A 293 6.56 -2.02 9.03
C VAL A 293 5.86 -0.68 9.06
N VAL A 294 6.63 0.39 8.91
CA VAL A 294 6.12 1.75 8.74
C VAL A 294 6.59 2.26 7.38
N GLY A 295 5.71 2.95 6.67
CA GLY A 295 6.04 3.50 5.37
C GLY A 295 5.26 4.76 5.07
N THR A 296 5.61 5.40 3.95
CA THR A 296 4.93 6.60 3.48
C THR A 296 4.87 6.63 1.95
N LYS A 297 3.74 7.14 1.43
CA LYS A 297 3.57 7.54 0.04
C LYS A 297 3.41 9.06 0.00
N VAL A 298 4.18 9.73 -0.85
CA VAL A 298 4.26 11.20 -0.89
C VAL A 298 4.02 11.70 -2.31
N SER A 299 3.35 12.85 -2.43
CA SER A 299 3.10 13.50 -3.71
C SER A 299 3.19 15.02 -3.57
N PHE A 300 3.55 15.70 -4.66
CA PHE A 300 3.73 17.14 -4.73
C PHE A 300 2.90 17.73 -5.87
N ILE A 301 2.49 18.99 -5.73
CA ILE A 301 1.83 19.71 -6.82
C ILE A 301 2.72 19.77 -8.07
N GLY A 302 2.09 19.47 -9.19
CA GLY A 302 2.65 19.39 -10.52
C GLY A 302 2.42 20.63 -11.36
N LYS A 303 2.94 20.61 -12.60
CA LYS A 303 2.76 21.72 -13.55
C LYS A 303 1.30 21.94 -13.93
N SER A 304 0.50 20.87 -13.96
CA SER A 304 -0.94 20.91 -14.22
C SER A 304 -1.78 21.37 -13.01
N GLY A 305 -1.15 21.63 -11.85
CA GLY A 305 -1.83 21.94 -10.60
C GLY A 305 -2.39 20.70 -9.86
N LEU A 306 -2.22 19.50 -10.44
CA LEU A 306 -2.58 18.23 -9.83
C LEU A 306 -1.40 17.64 -9.04
N LEU A 307 -1.66 16.78 -8.06
CA LEU A 307 -0.59 16.10 -7.34
C LEU A 307 0.08 15.02 -8.19
N GLU A 308 1.40 14.97 -8.10
CA GLU A 308 2.25 13.98 -8.74
C GLU A 308 3.03 13.20 -7.68
N SER A 309 3.04 11.86 -7.79
CA SER A 309 3.87 11.02 -6.93
C SER A 309 5.35 11.42 -7.02
N MET A 310 6.07 11.30 -5.91
CA MET A 310 7.52 11.48 -5.91
C MET A 310 8.20 10.59 -6.95
N THR A 311 9.22 11.12 -7.62
CA THR A 311 10.01 10.32 -8.56
C THR A 311 10.97 9.40 -7.81
N THR A 312 11.40 8.31 -8.47
CA THR A 312 12.43 7.42 -7.91
C THR A 312 13.72 8.17 -7.56
N TYR A 313 14.08 9.19 -8.36
CA TYR A 313 15.22 10.06 -8.06
C TYR A 313 15.00 10.90 -6.79
N ASP A 314 13.82 11.48 -6.61
CA ASP A 314 13.51 12.24 -5.40
C ASP A 314 13.57 11.37 -4.15
N ILE A 315 13.10 10.13 -4.25
CA ILE A 315 13.10 9.15 -3.15
C ILE A 315 14.52 8.68 -2.84
N LYS A 316 15.26 8.17 -3.83
CA LYS A 316 16.54 7.49 -3.63
C LYS A 316 17.76 8.42 -3.58
N ILE A 317 17.65 9.64 -4.09
CA ILE A 317 18.79 10.57 -4.22
C ILE A 317 18.52 11.87 -3.45
N THR A 318 17.47 12.60 -3.83
CA THR A 318 17.23 13.95 -3.28
C THR A 318 16.89 13.90 -1.79
N THR A 319 16.00 12.99 -1.39
CA THR A 319 15.56 12.86 0.01
C THR A 319 16.72 12.53 0.96
N PRO A 320 17.55 11.48 0.72
CA PRO A 320 18.75 11.22 1.50
C PRO A 320 19.70 12.41 1.61
N LYS A 321 19.95 13.08 0.48
CA LYS A 321 20.87 14.22 0.41
C LYS A 321 20.38 15.38 1.27
N ASN A 322 19.10 15.70 1.19
CA ASN A 322 18.48 16.76 1.98
C ASN A 322 18.45 16.40 3.47
N ILE A 323 18.11 15.15 3.83
CA ILE A 323 18.16 14.70 5.22
C ILE A 323 19.56 14.84 5.79
N LYS A 324 20.60 14.40 5.06
CA LYS A 324 21.99 14.58 5.50
C LYS A 324 22.34 16.06 5.71
N LYS A 325 21.97 16.93 4.77
CA LYS A 325 22.16 18.38 4.90
C LYS A 325 21.47 18.96 6.14
N LEU A 326 20.24 18.53 6.43
CA LEU A 326 19.49 18.93 7.62
C LEU A 326 20.13 18.40 8.90
N MET A 327 20.64 17.17 8.88
CA MET A 327 21.36 16.57 10.01
C MET A 327 22.67 17.31 10.29
N ASP A 328 23.38 17.78 9.27
CA ASP A 328 24.62 18.54 9.39
C ASP A 328 24.37 20.03 9.73
N ASN A 329 23.12 20.50 9.63
CA ASN A 329 22.76 21.89 9.93
C ASN A 329 22.65 22.12 11.45
N ASN A 330 23.51 22.99 11.97
CA ASN A 330 23.52 23.40 13.39
C ASN A 330 22.50 24.51 13.71
N LYS A 331 21.82 25.06 12.70
CA LYS A 331 20.89 26.20 12.77
C LYS A 331 19.50 25.82 12.25
N LEU A 332 18.99 24.64 12.62
CA LEU A 332 17.67 24.16 12.18
C LEU A 332 16.52 25.08 12.63
N ASN A 333 16.70 25.83 13.72
CA ASN A 333 15.76 26.85 14.19
C ASN A 333 15.55 27.98 13.18
N GLU A 334 16.57 28.34 12.39
CA GLU A 334 16.46 29.39 11.37
C GLU A 334 15.52 28.98 10.21
N LEU A 335 15.23 27.68 10.06
CA LEU A 335 14.26 27.18 9.08
C LEU A 335 12.81 27.24 9.57
N MET A 336 12.60 27.46 10.87
CA MET A 336 11.26 27.53 11.45
C MET A 336 10.56 28.83 11.05
N GLN A 337 9.25 28.74 10.84
CA GLN A 337 8.37 29.83 10.46
C GLN A 337 7.26 30.01 11.50
N PRO A 338 6.48 31.12 11.45
CA PRO A 338 5.21 31.19 12.16
C PRO A 338 4.39 29.93 11.90
N LEU A 339 3.85 29.36 12.97
CA LEU A 339 3.24 28.04 12.92
C LEU A 339 2.00 28.06 12.01
N GLY A 340 1.96 27.13 11.04
CA GLY A 340 0.79 26.96 10.19
C GLY A 340 -0.43 26.47 10.97
N ASN A 341 -1.61 26.60 10.38
CA ASN A 341 -2.87 26.15 10.95
C ASN A 341 -3.01 24.62 10.91
N TYR A 342 -3.94 24.09 11.69
CA TYR A 342 -4.32 22.68 11.67
C TYR A 342 -5.84 22.58 11.53
N LYS A 343 -6.30 21.69 10.64
CA LYS A 343 -7.71 21.27 10.56
C LYS A 343 -7.79 19.79 10.24
N SER A 344 -8.83 19.12 10.73
CA SER A 344 -9.16 17.75 10.35
C SER A 344 -10.50 17.69 9.63
N PHE A 345 -10.71 16.72 8.74
CA PHE A 345 -11.98 16.54 8.04
C PHE A 345 -12.26 15.11 7.63
N ASP A 346 -13.55 14.76 7.66
CA ASP A 346 -14.09 13.52 7.13
C ASP A 346 -14.43 13.69 5.65
N VAL A 347 -14.24 12.63 4.86
CA VAL A 347 -14.77 12.54 3.50
C VAL A 347 -15.63 11.32 3.25
N GLY A 348 -15.80 10.38 4.18
CA GLY A 348 -16.41 9.08 3.93
C GLY A 348 -17.75 9.16 3.23
N GLU A 349 -18.66 9.94 3.79
CA GLU A 349 -19.98 10.18 3.20
C GLU A 349 -19.87 10.89 1.84
N SER A 350 -19.03 11.92 1.72
CA SER A 350 -18.87 12.67 0.46
C SER A 350 -18.22 11.85 -0.66
N HIS A 351 -17.29 10.97 -0.34
CA HIS A 351 -16.68 10.00 -1.25
C HIS A 351 -17.70 8.95 -1.66
N THR A 352 -18.46 8.40 -0.71
CA THR A 352 -19.53 7.43 -0.98
C THR A 352 -20.58 8.03 -1.92
N ASN A 353 -21.03 9.25 -1.65
CA ASN A 353 -21.95 10.00 -2.50
C ASN A 353 -21.36 10.22 -3.91
N MET A 354 -20.07 10.54 -4.02
CA MET A 354 -19.38 10.66 -5.31
C MET A 354 -19.36 9.33 -6.06
N ALA A 355 -19.04 8.21 -5.40
CA ALA A 355 -19.05 6.88 -6.03
C ALA A 355 -20.46 6.48 -6.50
N VAL A 356 -21.48 6.69 -5.65
CA VAL A 356 -22.90 6.46 -5.97
C VAL A 356 -23.36 7.30 -7.16
N LEU A 357 -23.02 8.59 -7.20
CA LEU A 357 -23.33 9.48 -8.33
C LEU A 357 -22.73 8.93 -9.64
N GLY A 358 -21.51 8.37 -9.60
CA GLY A 358 -20.85 7.81 -10.77
C GLY A 358 -21.62 6.63 -11.33
N VAL A 359 -22.02 5.69 -10.47
CA VAL A 359 -22.86 4.54 -10.84
C VAL A 359 -24.20 4.98 -11.42
N LEU A 360 -24.90 5.89 -10.75
CA LEU A 360 -26.22 6.35 -11.18
C LEU A 360 -26.15 7.09 -12.52
N SER A 361 -25.09 7.86 -12.75
CA SER A 361 -24.83 8.55 -14.02
C SER A 361 -24.51 7.54 -15.13
N ALA A 362 -23.69 6.52 -14.85
CA ALA A 362 -23.38 5.45 -15.81
C ALA A 362 -24.61 4.58 -16.16
N LEU A 363 -25.58 4.45 -15.25
CA LEU A 363 -26.85 3.76 -15.50
C LEU A 363 -27.95 4.67 -16.07
N GLY A 364 -27.65 5.95 -16.34
CA GLY A 364 -28.58 6.89 -16.96
C GLY A 364 -29.70 7.42 -16.05
N TYR A 365 -29.58 7.28 -14.72
CA TYR A 365 -30.57 7.85 -13.78
C TYR A 365 -30.47 9.37 -13.68
N VAL A 366 -29.26 9.94 -13.84
CA VAL A 366 -29.05 11.39 -13.82
C VAL A 366 -29.34 11.95 -15.22
N LYS A 367 -30.58 12.39 -15.45
CA LYS A 367 -31.05 12.82 -16.78
C LYS A 367 -30.18 13.91 -17.38
N GLY A 368 -29.77 13.70 -18.63
CA GLY A 368 -28.94 14.65 -19.40
C GLY A 368 -27.44 14.54 -19.11
N GLU A 369 -27.05 13.73 -18.13
CA GLU A 369 -25.66 13.55 -17.73
C GLU A 369 -25.20 12.12 -17.98
N THR A 370 -23.93 11.97 -18.31
CA THR A 370 -23.23 10.69 -18.33
C THR A 370 -22.14 10.71 -17.27
N MET A 371 -21.56 9.56 -16.94
CA MET A 371 -20.43 9.52 -16.02
C MET A 371 -19.27 10.40 -16.53
N TYR A 372 -19.01 10.40 -17.85
CA TYR A 372 -18.03 11.29 -18.48
C TYR A 372 -18.36 12.79 -18.26
N SER A 373 -19.60 13.24 -18.48
CA SER A 373 -19.94 14.66 -18.28
C SER A 373 -19.86 15.08 -16.80
N ILE A 374 -20.24 14.19 -15.88
CA ILE A 374 -20.04 14.44 -14.45
C ILE A 374 -18.56 14.50 -14.10
N ALA A 375 -17.71 13.60 -14.62
CA ALA A 375 -16.26 13.66 -14.41
C ALA A 375 -15.70 15.04 -14.77
N GLN A 376 -16.07 15.56 -15.95
CA GLN A 376 -15.67 16.91 -16.39
C GLN A 376 -16.15 18.01 -15.43
N LYS A 377 -17.39 17.93 -14.94
CA LYS A 377 -17.92 18.91 -13.96
C LYS A 377 -17.18 18.85 -12.63
N LEU A 378 -16.89 17.66 -12.13
CA LEU A 378 -16.19 17.48 -10.85
C LEU A 378 -14.75 17.97 -10.95
N ASN A 379 -14.06 17.68 -12.06
CA ASN A 379 -12.68 18.12 -12.31
C ASN A 379 -12.55 19.64 -12.41
N ASN A 380 -13.57 20.32 -12.94
CA ASN A 380 -13.60 21.78 -13.04
C ASN A 380 -14.23 22.49 -11.82
N SER A 381 -14.69 21.74 -10.81
CA SER A 381 -15.42 22.33 -9.68
C SER A 381 -14.46 22.94 -8.64
N PRO A 382 -14.70 24.20 -8.19
CA PRO A 382 -13.99 24.74 -7.05
C PRO A 382 -14.35 24.02 -5.75
N ASN A 383 -15.58 23.51 -5.64
CA ASN A 383 -16.09 22.75 -4.49
C ASN A 383 -16.76 21.46 -4.98
N ILE A 384 -16.01 20.36 -4.93
CA ILE A 384 -16.49 19.07 -5.42
C ILE A 384 -17.67 18.52 -4.62
N ASN A 385 -17.67 18.68 -3.29
CA ASN A 385 -18.74 18.17 -2.43
C ASN A 385 -20.07 18.85 -2.74
N ALA A 386 -20.08 20.17 -2.90
CA ALA A 386 -21.27 20.91 -3.30
C ALA A 386 -21.79 20.45 -4.68
N LYS A 387 -20.87 20.18 -5.63
CA LYS A 387 -21.25 19.71 -6.96
C LYS A 387 -21.86 18.30 -6.92
N VAL A 388 -21.30 17.39 -6.14
CA VAL A 388 -21.87 16.04 -5.96
C VAL A 388 -23.28 16.14 -5.37
N GLN A 389 -23.47 16.95 -4.33
CA GLN A 389 -24.77 17.16 -3.70
C GLN A 389 -25.80 17.80 -4.65
N GLU A 390 -25.37 18.77 -5.46
CA GLU A 390 -26.21 19.37 -6.49
C GLU A 390 -26.70 18.34 -7.51
N GLU A 391 -25.82 17.47 -8.00
CA GLU A 391 -26.19 16.47 -9.01
C GLU A 391 -27.07 15.36 -8.43
N LEU A 392 -26.79 14.87 -7.21
CA LEU A 392 -27.65 13.92 -6.52
C LEU A 392 -29.02 14.54 -6.16
N GLY A 393 -29.06 15.81 -5.78
CA GLY A 393 -30.28 16.54 -5.43
C GLY A 393 -31.25 16.76 -6.60
N LYS A 394 -30.83 16.50 -7.85
CA LYS A 394 -31.72 16.50 -9.03
C LYS A 394 -32.61 15.25 -9.09
N LEU A 395 -32.28 14.21 -8.33
CA LEU A 395 -33.05 12.98 -8.28
C LEU A 395 -34.22 13.16 -7.28
N PRO A 396 -35.47 12.84 -7.66
CA PRO A 396 -36.61 12.95 -6.75
C PRO A 396 -36.49 11.98 -5.56
N GLU A 397 -35.87 10.82 -5.79
CA GLU A 397 -35.48 9.83 -4.80
C GLU A 397 -34.19 9.14 -5.26
N LEU A 398 -33.41 8.60 -4.33
CA LEU A 398 -32.19 7.87 -4.65
C LEU A 398 -32.55 6.50 -5.27
N PRO A 399 -32.21 6.23 -6.53
CA PRO A 399 -32.49 4.93 -7.15
C PRO A 399 -31.66 3.82 -6.50
N MET A 400 -32.26 2.64 -6.38
CA MET A 400 -31.62 1.44 -5.86
C MET A 400 -31.44 0.37 -6.96
N PRO A 401 -30.55 0.58 -7.94
CA PRO A 401 -30.39 -0.32 -9.08
C PRO A 401 -29.85 -1.70 -8.72
N PHE A 402 -29.27 -1.87 -7.53
CA PHE A 402 -28.64 -3.11 -7.09
C PHE A 402 -29.58 -3.98 -6.25
N ARG A 403 -30.88 -3.67 -6.19
CA ARG A 403 -31.85 -4.57 -5.56
C ARG A 403 -31.75 -5.97 -6.16
N GLY A 404 -31.65 -6.97 -5.28
CA GLY A 404 -31.47 -8.37 -5.64
C GLY A 404 -30.01 -8.82 -5.76
N ILE A 405 -29.04 -7.90 -5.85
CA ILE A 405 -27.62 -8.24 -5.80
C ILE A 405 -27.25 -8.64 -4.38
N LYS A 406 -26.58 -9.78 -4.25
CA LYS A 406 -25.93 -10.21 -3.03
C LYS A 406 -24.42 -10.12 -3.19
N ALA A 407 -23.76 -9.35 -2.32
CA ALA A 407 -22.33 -9.12 -2.37
C ALA A 407 -21.64 -9.56 -1.06
N ALA A 408 -20.53 -10.27 -1.18
CA ALA A 408 -19.63 -10.51 -0.06
C ALA A 408 -18.49 -9.48 -0.08
N ILE A 409 -18.09 -9.00 1.10
CA ILE A 409 -17.01 -8.01 1.24
C ILE A 409 -16.00 -8.54 2.25
N GLU A 410 -14.73 -8.65 1.85
CA GLU A 410 -13.63 -8.82 2.79
C GLU A 410 -13.16 -7.44 3.23
N GLY A 411 -13.57 -7.03 4.44
CA GLY A 411 -13.28 -5.70 4.97
C GLY A 411 -11.86 -5.53 5.49
N SER A 412 -11.19 -6.64 5.85
CA SER A 412 -9.82 -6.70 6.37
C SER A 412 -9.52 -5.71 7.49
N ASN A 413 -10.54 -5.36 8.29
CA ASN A 413 -10.49 -4.34 9.33
C ASN A 413 -10.09 -2.93 8.84
N THR A 414 -10.38 -2.61 7.59
CA THR A 414 -10.04 -1.34 6.93
C THR A 414 -11.28 -0.51 6.59
N SER A 415 -11.08 0.79 6.39
CA SER A 415 -12.16 1.69 5.96
C SER A 415 -12.67 1.39 4.55
N SER A 416 -11.87 0.75 3.70
CA SER A 416 -12.29 0.37 2.34
C SER A 416 -13.52 -0.55 2.34
N GLY A 417 -13.53 -1.54 3.25
CA GLY A 417 -14.66 -2.46 3.40
C GLY A 417 -15.95 -1.75 3.83
N ILE A 418 -15.85 -0.84 4.80
CA ILE A 418 -17.01 -0.07 5.29
C ILE A 418 -17.55 0.87 4.21
N LEU A 419 -16.69 1.58 3.50
CA LEU A 419 -17.11 2.47 2.42
C LEU A 419 -17.74 1.70 1.25
N MET A 420 -17.17 0.54 0.88
CA MET A 420 -17.76 -0.35 -0.14
C MET A 420 -19.14 -0.85 0.30
N LYS A 421 -19.28 -1.28 1.56
CA LYS A 421 -20.57 -1.71 2.14
C LYS A 421 -21.61 -0.60 2.05
N LYS A 422 -21.27 0.60 2.55
CA LYS A 422 -22.17 1.77 2.53
C LYS A 422 -22.64 2.08 1.10
N ALA A 423 -21.73 2.13 0.14
CA ALA A 423 -22.06 2.43 -1.25
C ALA A 423 -22.96 1.36 -1.89
N LEU A 424 -22.68 0.07 -1.66
CA LEU A 424 -23.50 -1.04 -2.16
C LEU A 424 -24.91 -1.03 -1.57
N GLU A 425 -25.05 -0.81 -0.27
CA GLU A 425 -26.35 -0.76 0.42
C GLU A 425 -27.16 0.48 0.00
N MET A 426 -26.51 1.64 -0.19
CA MET A 426 -27.17 2.84 -0.74
C MET A 426 -27.74 2.61 -2.13
N LEU A 427 -27.10 1.76 -2.94
CA LEU A 427 -27.58 1.34 -4.25
C LEU A 427 -28.56 0.15 -4.19
N GLY A 428 -28.84 -0.39 -2.99
CA GLY A 428 -29.85 -1.41 -2.74
C GLY A 428 -29.38 -2.86 -2.73
N ALA A 429 -28.07 -3.12 -2.73
CA ALA A 429 -27.54 -4.48 -2.61
C ALA A 429 -27.67 -5.03 -1.18
N ASP A 430 -27.83 -6.34 -1.07
CA ASP A 430 -27.70 -7.09 0.18
C ASP A 430 -26.23 -7.46 0.37
N THR A 431 -25.64 -7.06 1.51
CA THR A 431 -24.19 -7.19 1.73
C THR A 431 -23.89 -8.05 2.95
N THR A 432 -22.93 -8.96 2.79
CA THR A 432 -22.30 -9.67 3.91
C THR A 432 -20.84 -9.27 3.98
N ILE A 433 -20.41 -8.68 5.09
CA ILE A 433 -19.05 -8.22 5.29
C ILE A 433 -18.32 -9.07 6.34
N LEU A 434 -17.10 -9.51 6.01
CA LEU A 434 -16.15 -10.10 6.94
C LEU A 434 -15.21 -9.01 7.45
N ASN A 435 -14.72 -9.17 8.68
CA ASN A 435 -13.73 -8.27 9.28
C ASN A 435 -14.14 -6.78 9.19
N ALA A 436 -15.41 -6.50 9.50
CA ALA A 436 -16.03 -5.19 9.27
C ALA A 436 -15.51 -4.08 10.20
N GLU A 437 -15.09 -4.43 11.42
CA GLU A 437 -14.65 -3.42 12.39
C GLU A 437 -13.33 -2.78 11.97
N VAL A 438 -13.28 -1.45 11.91
CA VAL A 438 -12.03 -0.73 11.64
C VAL A 438 -11.22 -0.58 12.93
N ILE A 439 -10.21 -1.43 13.06
CA ILE A 439 -9.31 -1.52 14.22
C ILE A 439 -7.85 -1.30 13.79
N PRO A 440 -6.99 -0.74 14.67
CA PRO A 440 -5.56 -0.68 14.40
C PRO A 440 -4.98 -2.08 14.23
N ILE A 441 -4.32 -2.32 13.10
CA ILE A 441 -3.73 -3.63 12.77
C ILE A 441 -2.26 -3.66 13.20
N GLU A 442 -1.92 -4.61 14.06
CA GLU A 442 -0.56 -4.88 14.54
C GLU A 442 0.00 -6.15 13.90
N GLY A 443 1.22 -6.08 13.38
CA GLY A 443 1.91 -7.25 12.84
C GLY A 443 1.27 -7.84 11.59
N GLU A 444 1.11 -9.17 11.58
CA GLU A 444 0.67 -9.93 10.41
C GLU A 444 -0.83 -9.74 10.15
N HIS A 445 -1.16 -9.59 8.87
CA HIS A 445 -2.53 -9.49 8.39
C HIS A 445 -2.70 -10.20 7.04
N THR A 446 -3.97 -10.47 6.70
CA THR A 446 -4.39 -11.09 5.43
C THR A 446 -4.92 -10.06 4.42
N ALA A 447 -4.75 -8.76 4.69
CA ALA A 447 -5.15 -7.66 3.80
C ALA A 447 -4.24 -7.54 2.54
N ASP A 448 -4.19 -8.59 1.73
CA ASP A 448 -3.58 -8.63 0.39
C ASP A 448 -4.47 -9.50 -0.51
N PRO A 449 -5.29 -8.91 -1.38
CA PRO A 449 -6.23 -9.64 -2.22
C PRO A 449 -5.55 -10.26 -3.46
N SER A 450 -4.22 -10.18 -3.56
CA SER A 450 -3.40 -10.85 -4.60
C SER A 450 -2.87 -12.22 -4.16
N ILE A 451 -3.26 -12.68 -2.97
CA ILE A 451 -2.95 -13.98 -2.39
C ILE A 451 -4.28 -14.73 -2.25
N ASN A 452 -4.41 -15.89 -2.91
CA ASN A 452 -5.68 -16.61 -3.00
C ASN A 452 -6.16 -17.09 -1.63
N GLU A 453 -5.23 -17.52 -0.77
CA GLU A 453 -5.51 -18.00 0.59
C GLU A 453 -6.21 -16.94 1.44
N ASN A 454 -5.93 -15.66 1.19
CA ASN A 454 -6.58 -14.54 1.89
C ASN A 454 -8.05 -14.35 1.47
N LEU A 455 -8.46 -14.88 0.31
CA LEU A 455 -9.81 -14.75 -0.24
C LEU A 455 -10.72 -15.93 0.16
N GLU A 456 -10.15 -17.06 0.59
CA GLU A 456 -10.90 -18.27 0.95
C GLU A 456 -12.02 -18.05 1.99
N PRO A 457 -11.83 -17.25 3.07
CA PRO A 457 -12.91 -16.96 4.02
C PRO A 457 -14.10 -16.25 3.36
N MET A 458 -13.83 -15.27 2.50
CA MET A 458 -14.87 -14.55 1.75
C MET A 458 -15.57 -15.49 0.76
N ILE A 459 -14.82 -16.33 0.04
CA ILE A 459 -15.36 -17.34 -0.88
C ILE A 459 -16.31 -18.29 -0.16
N LYS A 460 -15.95 -18.74 1.05
CA LYS A 460 -16.83 -19.55 1.89
C LYS A 460 -18.13 -18.84 2.22
N VAL A 461 -18.06 -17.57 2.63
CA VAL A 461 -19.25 -16.74 2.88
C VAL A 461 -20.08 -16.54 1.62
N MET A 462 -19.47 -16.35 0.45
CA MET A 462 -20.19 -16.28 -0.82
C MET A 462 -21.01 -17.56 -1.07
N ASN A 463 -20.45 -18.73 -0.76
CA ASN A 463 -21.15 -20.00 -0.90
C ASN A 463 -22.31 -20.15 0.11
N GLU A 464 -22.12 -19.73 1.36
CA GLU A 464 -23.14 -19.81 2.42
C GLU A 464 -24.31 -18.83 2.20
N THR A 465 -24.01 -17.63 1.67
CA THR A 465 -24.99 -16.55 1.48
C THR A 465 -25.58 -16.50 0.07
N PHE A 466 -25.03 -17.31 -0.84
CA PHE A 466 -25.29 -17.26 -2.28
C PHE A 466 -25.01 -15.87 -2.88
N ALA A 467 -23.92 -15.23 -2.42
CA ALA A 467 -23.46 -13.98 -3.00
C ALA A 467 -23.04 -14.18 -4.47
N GLU A 468 -23.42 -13.24 -5.32
CA GLU A 468 -23.15 -13.31 -6.76
C GLU A 468 -21.72 -12.87 -7.09
N PHE A 469 -21.15 -11.99 -6.27
CA PHE A 469 -19.75 -11.62 -6.33
C PHE A 469 -19.21 -11.28 -4.93
N GLY A 470 -17.89 -11.36 -4.81
CA GLY A 470 -17.13 -10.92 -3.65
C GLY A 470 -16.16 -9.80 -4.03
N ILE A 471 -15.81 -8.94 -3.09
CA ILE A 471 -14.76 -7.93 -3.25
C ILE A 471 -13.88 -7.84 -2.01
N ALA A 472 -12.58 -7.80 -2.24
CA ALA A 472 -11.56 -7.67 -1.20
C ALA A 472 -10.59 -6.53 -1.53
N PHE A 473 -10.02 -5.92 -0.49
CA PHE A 473 -9.07 -4.80 -0.61
C PHE A 473 -7.76 -5.11 0.13
N ASP A 474 -6.69 -4.43 -0.24
CA ASP A 474 -5.48 -4.42 0.59
C ASP A 474 -5.57 -3.39 1.72
N LEU A 475 -4.56 -3.36 2.59
CA LEU A 475 -4.61 -2.62 3.86
C LEU A 475 -4.91 -1.12 3.69
N ASP A 476 -4.28 -0.46 2.73
CA ASP A 476 -4.52 0.94 2.43
C ASP A 476 -5.59 1.17 1.37
N GLY A 477 -6.06 0.11 0.69
CA GLY A 477 -7.21 0.17 -0.21
C GLY A 477 -6.93 0.86 -1.54
N ASP A 478 -5.68 0.81 -2.02
CA ASP A 478 -5.35 1.16 -3.41
C ASP A 478 -5.48 -0.02 -4.37
N ARG A 479 -5.63 -1.24 -3.83
CA ARG A 479 -5.90 -2.45 -4.60
C ARG A 479 -7.26 -3.05 -4.27
N GLY A 480 -7.85 -3.69 -5.26
CA GLY A 480 -9.03 -4.54 -5.05
C GLY A 480 -9.05 -5.74 -6.00
N SER A 481 -9.63 -6.83 -5.53
CA SER A 481 -9.92 -8.04 -6.34
C SER A 481 -11.40 -8.37 -6.26
N ILE A 482 -11.98 -8.70 -7.41
CA ILE A 482 -13.36 -9.17 -7.52
C ILE A 482 -13.35 -10.69 -7.67
N VAL A 483 -14.21 -11.38 -6.95
CA VAL A 483 -14.38 -12.83 -7.06
C VAL A 483 -15.79 -13.12 -7.56
N ILE A 484 -15.92 -14.01 -8.55
CA ILE A 484 -17.20 -14.47 -9.09
C ILE A 484 -17.29 -16.00 -9.01
N ARG A 485 -18.48 -16.57 -9.18
CA ARG A 485 -18.69 -18.03 -9.20
C ARG A 485 -18.90 -18.54 -10.62
N SER A 486 -18.23 -19.60 -11.03
CA SER A 486 -18.39 -20.22 -12.36
C SER A 486 -19.57 -21.19 -12.48
N LYS A 487 -19.86 -21.68 -13.71
CA LYS A 487 -20.95 -22.66 -13.98
C LYS A 487 -20.81 -23.96 -13.19
N ASN A 488 -19.58 -24.44 -12.98
CA ASN A 488 -19.28 -25.63 -12.19
C ASN A 488 -19.24 -25.34 -10.67
N GLY A 489 -19.52 -24.09 -10.26
CA GLY A 489 -19.58 -23.67 -8.87
C GLY A 489 -18.23 -23.30 -8.26
N GLU A 490 -17.15 -23.30 -9.03
CA GLU A 490 -15.81 -22.87 -8.60
C GLU A 490 -15.75 -21.34 -8.46
N SER A 491 -14.82 -20.85 -7.64
CA SER A 491 -14.60 -19.41 -7.50
C SER A 491 -13.50 -18.96 -8.45
N GLN A 492 -13.74 -17.85 -9.15
CA GLN A 492 -12.80 -17.24 -10.08
C GLN A 492 -12.47 -15.83 -9.59
N VAL A 493 -11.18 -15.59 -9.31
CA VAL A 493 -10.66 -14.26 -9.04
C VAL A 493 -10.50 -13.52 -10.37
N LEU A 494 -11.16 -12.39 -10.52
CA LEU A 494 -10.98 -11.47 -11.64
C LEU A 494 -9.85 -10.49 -11.30
N ALA A 495 -8.72 -10.64 -11.97
CA ALA A 495 -7.64 -9.68 -11.91
C ALA A 495 -8.08 -8.32 -12.52
N PRO A 496 -7.46 -7.20 -12.11
CA PRO A 496 -7.86 -5.86 -12.55
C PRO A 496 -7.91 -5.62 -14.06
N ASP A 497 -6.98 -6.22 -14.80
CA ASP A 497 -6.93 -6.17 -16.26
C ASP A 497 -8.17 -6.85 -16.88
N LYS A 498 -8.60 -8.00 -16.33
CA LYS A 498 -9.87 -8.66 -16.71
C LYS A 498 -11.10 -7.84 -16.32
N VAL A 499 -11.09 -7.22 -15.13
CA VAL A 499 -12.17 -6.31 -14.72
C VAL A 499 -12.25 -5.13 -15.69
N GLY A 500 -11.12 -4.55 -16.05
CA GLY A 500 -11.02 -3.48 -17.05
C GLY A 500 -11.61 -3.91 -18.38
N GLN A 501 -11.15 -5.04 -18.94
CA GLN A 501 -11.69 -5.62 -20.17
C GLN A 501 -13.22 -5.70 -20.17
N LEU A 502 -13.81 -6.27 -19.11
CA LEU A 502 -15.27 -6.40 -19.01
C LEU A 502 -15.95 -5.02 -18.93
N LEU A 503 -15.35 -4.07 -18.22
CA LEU A 503 -15.91 -2.73 -17.99
C LEU A 503 -15.83 -1.80 -19.21
N LEU A 504 -14.81 -1.92 -20.09
CA LEU A 504 -14.60 -0.95 -21.18
C LEU A 504 -15.84 -0.74 -22.06
N PRO A 505 -16.57 -1.77 -22.54
CA PRO A 505 -17.79 -1.56 -23.33
C PRO A 505 -18.87 -0.78 -22.58
N PHE A 506 -19.02 -1.06 -21.29
CA PHE A 506 -20.00 -0.40 -20.44
C PHE A 506 -19.63 1.07 -20.22
N LEU A 507 -18.36 1.38 -19.95
CA LEU A 507 -17.88 2.74 -19.75
C LEU A 507 -17.93 3.56 -21.05
N MET A 508 -17.56 2.98 -22.18
CA MET A 508 -17.67 3.65 -23.49
C MET A 508 -19.10 4.01 -23.83
N LYS A 509 -20.03 3.05 -23.69
CA LYS A 509 -21.43 3.24 -24.07
C LYS A 509 -22.25 3.96 -23.00
N GLU A 510 -22.42 3.33 -21.83
CA GLU A 510 -23.34 3.81 -20.79
C GLU A 510 -22.64 4.87 -19.90
N GLY A 511 -21.34 4.70 -19.64
CA GLY A 511 -20.52 5.75 -19.01
C GLY A 511 -20.35 7.00 -19.88
N GLY A 512 -20.64 6.89 -21.18
CA GLY A 512 -20.66 7.99 -22.14
C GLY A 512 -19.28 8.47 -22.60
N TYR A 513 -18.23 7.66 -22.45
CA TYR A 513 -16.89 8.01 -22.93
C TYR A 513 -16.77 7.97 -24.46
N SER A 514 -17.71 7.35 -25.20
CA SER A 514 -17.77 7.45 -26.66
C SER A 514 -17.94 8.90 -27.15
N LYS A 515 -18.59 9.76 -26.34
CA LYS A 515 -18.75 11.18 -26.66
C LYS A 515 -17.43 11.91 -26.78
N ALA A 516 -16.39 11.50 -26.04
CA ALA A 516 -15.07 12.08 -26.20
C ALA A 516 -14.53 11.86 -27.62
N ILE A 517 -14.72 10.67 -28.19
CA ILE A 517 -14.34 10.35 -29.57
C ILE A 517 -15.18 11.18 -30.56
N GLU A 518 -16.48 11.31 -30.32
CA GLU A 518 -17.38 12.14 -31.14
C GLU A 518 -16.98 13.63 -31.12
N GLU A 519 -16.43 14.10 -29.99
CA GLU A 519 -15.85 15.44 -29.82
C GLU A 519 -14.44 15.58 -30.42
N GLY A 520 -13.90 14.54 -31.06
CA GLY A 520 -12.56 14.53 -31.67
C GLY A 520 -11.42 14.39 -30.68
N LYS A 521 -11.68 13.94 -29.44
CA LYS A 521 -10.64 13.64 -28.43
C LYS A 521 -10.32 12.15 -28.45
N PRO A 522 -9.05 11.76 -28.59
CA PRO A 522 -8.68 10.36 -28.50
C PRO A 522 -8.89 9.85 -27.06
N VAL A 523 -9.35 8.61 -26.93
CA VAL A 523 -9.57 7.96 -25.63
C VAL A 523 -8.46 6.95 -25.40
N ALA A 524 -7.87 6.97 -24.20
CA ALA A 524 -6.79 6.07 -23.84
C ALA A 524 -7.13 5.22 -22.60
N ILE A 525 -6.56 4.02 -22.56
CA ILE A 525 -6.36 3.25 -21.33
C ILE A 525 -4.87 3.01 -21.12
N ILE A 526 -4.50 2.77 -19.86
CA ILE A 526 -3.13 2.42 -19.50
C ILE A 526 -3.12 1.10 -18.75
N THR A 527 -2.19 0.22 -19.10
CA THR A 527 -1.95 -1.03 -18.38
C THR A 527 -0.46 -1.15 -18.07
N ASP A 528 -0.11 -2.07 -17.16
CA ASP A 528 1.29 -2.49 -17.04
C ASP A 528 1.63 -3.58 -18.07
N CYS A 529 2.91 -3.85 -18.21
CA CYS A 529 3.43 -4.92 -19.05
C CYS A 529 3.03 -6.33 -18.59
N LEU A 530 2.42 -6.49 -17.39
CA LEU A 530 1.96 -7.78 -16.87
C LEU A 530 0.47 -8.04 -17.12
N SER A 531 -0.25 -7.05 -17.65
CA SER A 531 -1.67 -7.16 -17.98
C SER A 531 -1.89 -8.05 -19.20
N THR A 532 -3.01 -8.74 -19.22
CA THR A 532 -3.39 -9.60 -20.35
C THR A 532 -3.61 -8.81 -21.64
N LYS A 533 -3.31 -9.41 -22.79
CA LYS A 533 -3.68 -8.86 -24.10
C LYS A 533 -5.20 -8.75 -24.31
N ALA A 534 -6.01 -9.45 -23.50
CA ALA A 534 -7.47 -9.41 -23.59
C ALA A 534 -8.06 -7.99 -23.44
N ILE A 535 -7.55 -7.18 -22.51
CA ILE A 535 -7.98 -5.78 -22.36
C ILE A 535 -7.50 -4.92 -23.53
N HIS A 536 -6.34 -5.20 -24.11
CA HIS A 536 -5.81 -4.45 -25.27
C HIS A 536 -6.64 -4.70 -26.53
N ASP A 537 -7.06 -5.94 -26.75
CA ASP A 537 -7.92 -6.28 -27.89
C ASP A 537 -9.32 -5.70 -27.74
N GLU A 538 -9.86 -5.70 -26.53
CA GLU A 538 -11.15 -5.07 -26.28
C GLU A 538 -11.08 -3.55 -26.44
N ALA A 539 -10.02 -2.91 -25.94
CA ALA A 539 -9.77 -1.49 -26.17
C ALA A 539 -9.68 -1.17 -27.67
N LYS A 540 -8.91 -1.95 -28.44
CA LYS A 540 -8.78 -1.79 -29.89
C LYS A 540 -10.13 -1.92 -30.60
N ARG A 541 -10.97 -2.89 -30.22
CA ARG A 541 -12.32 -3.08 -30.77
C ARG A 541 -13.24 -1.87 -30.53
N LEU A 542 -13.02 -1.15 -29.44
CA LEU A 542 -13.79 0.03 -29.03
C LEU A 542 -13.20 1.35 -29.56
N GLY A 543 -12.10 1.31 -30.32
CA GLY A 543 -11.41 2.52 -30.79
C GLY A 543 -10.65 3.26 -29.68
N ILE A 544 -10.29 2.56 -28.61
CA ILE A 544 -9.49 3.09 -27.51
C ILE A 544 -8.01 2.77 -27.76
N GLU A 545 -7.14 3.76 -27.58
CA GLU A 545 -5.69 3.56 -27.63
C GLU A 545 -5.17 2.99 -26.31
N THR A 546 -4.30 1.98 -26.39
CA THR A 546 -3.69 1.36 -25.21
C THR A 546 -2.25 1.78 -25.07
N PHE A 547 -1.87 2.23 -23.87
CA PHE A 547 -0.49 2.54 -23.52
C PHE A 547 0.01 1.60 -22.43
N ILE A 548 1.18 1.01 -22.65
CA ILE A 548 1.77 0.02 -21.74
C ILE A 548 2.97 0.64 -21.01
N THR A 549 2.99 0.54 -19.68
CA THR A 549 4.12 0.99 -18.85
C THR A 549 4.82 -0.20 -18.17
N ASP A 550 5.93 0.06 -17.47
CA ASP A 550 6.41 -0.91 -16.46
C ASP A 550 5.36 -1.05 -15.33
N ALA A 551 5.40 -2.16 -14.58
CA ALA A 551 4.52 -2.29 -13.42
C ALA A 551 5.04 -1.47 -12.22
N GLY A 552 4.12 -0.72 -11.64
CA GLY A 552 4.27 0.25 -10.57
C GLY A 552 3.28 1.39 -10.82
N TYR A 553 2.31 1.58 -9.92
CA TYR A 553 1.24 2.59 -10.03
C TYR A 553 1.72 4.01 -10.39
N VAL A 554 2.94 4.39 -9.98
CA VAL A 554 3.52 5.70 -10.31
C VAL A 554 3.75 5.90 -11.81
N TYR A 555 4.09 4.85 -12.56
CA TYR A 555 4.30 4.94 -14.01
C TYR A 555 2.98 5.08 -14.74
N LEU A 556 1.95 4.34 -14.29
CA LEU A 556 0.61 4.45 -14.85
C LEU A 556 0.06 5.87 -14.63
N LYS A 557 0.23 6.43 -13.42
CA LYS A 557 -0.11 7.84 -13.13
C LYS A 557 0.70 8.84 -13.95
N ALA A 558 2.01 8.61 -14.12
CA ALA A 558 2.85 9.48 -14.94
C ALA A 558 2.40 9.49 -16.40
N LYS A 559 2.13 8.31 -16.98
CA LYS A 559 1.62 8.20 -18.35
C LYS A 559 0.21 8.80 -18.48
N ALA A 560 -0.64 8.66 -17.46
CA ALA A 560 -1.97 9.29 -17.46
C ALA A 560 -1.88 10.82 -17.50
N ARG A 561 -0.88 11.43 -16.83
CA ARG A 561 -0.63 12.87 -16.92
C ARG A 561 -0.12 13.28 -18.30
N GLU A 562 0.90 12.58 -18.80
CA GLU A 562 1.47 12.82 -20.13
C GLU A 562 0.39 12.79 -21.22
N LEU A 563 -0.45 11.75 -21.23
CA LEU A 563 -1.53 11.62 -22.20
C LEU A 563 -2.61 12.71 -22.04
N ARG A 564 -2.96 13.10 -20.81
CA ARG A 564 -3.88 14.22 -20.58
C ARG A 564 -3.32 15.53 -21.12
N ASP A 565 -2.01 15.78 -20.96
CA ASP A 565 -1.33 16.96 -21.51
C ASP A 565 -1.28 16.92 -23.06
N GLU A 566 -1.26 15.73 -23.66
CA GLU A 566 -1.38 15.49 -25.11
C GLU A 566 -2.83 15.60 -25.64
N GLY A 567 -3.81 15.83 -24.75
CA GLY A 567 -5.22 16.01 -25.12
C GLY A 567 -6.06 14.73 -25.11
N TYR A 568 -5.52 13.61 -24.64
CA TYR A 568 -6.29 12.37 -24.47
C TYR A 568 -7.28 12.47 -23.31
N VAL A 569 -8.42 11.82 -23.49
CA VAL A 569 -9.29 11.42 -22.38
C VAL A 569 -8.81 10.06 -21.90
N VAL A 570 -8.04 10.05 -20.82
CA VAL A 570 -7.54 8.81 -20.22
C VAL A 570 -8.65 8.22 -19.35
N LEU A 571 -9.39 7.24 -19.88
CA LEU A 571 -10.55 6.64 -19.22
C LEU A 571 -10.18 6.05 -17.86
N GLY A 572 -9.05 5.36 -17.80
CA GLY A 572 -8.58 4.69 -16.60
C GLY A 572 -7.29 3.93 -16.80
N TYR A 573 -6.79 3.38 -15.71
CA TYR A 573 -5.69 2.41 -15.75
C TYR A 573 -6.01 1.16 -14.94
N PHE A 574 -5.52 0.03 -15.42
CA PHE A 574 -5.79 -1.30 -14.88
C PHE A 574 -4.48 -2.06 -14.78
N GLU A 575 -3.91 -2.11 -13.58
CA GLU A 575 -2.64 -2.78 -13.34
C GLU A 575 -2.86 -4.19 -12.83
N ALA A 576 -2.12 -5.18 -13.36
CA ALA A 576 -2.24 -6.58 -12.96
C ALA A 576 -2.05 -6.83 -11.45
N SER A 577 -1.42 -5.91 -10.71
CA SER A 577 -1.14 -6.08 -9.28
C SER A 577 -2.30 -5.74 -8.34
N GLY A 578 -3.37 -5.09 -8.83
CA GLY A 578 -4.53 -4.70 -8.02
C GLY A 578 -4.96 -3.24 -8.19
N HIS A 579 -4.05 -2.36 -8.62
CA HIS A 579 -4.32 -0.92 -8.70
C HIS A 579 -5.21 -0.60 -9.88
N THR A 580 -6.32 0.07 -9.60
CA THR A 580 -7.28 0.53 -10.61
C THR A 580 -7.68 1.96 -10.36
N TRP A 581 -7.85 2.69 -11.46
CA TRP A 581 -8.20 4.10 -11.45
C TRP A 581 -9.07 4.44 -12.64
N LEU A 582 -9.94 5.43 -12.46
CA LEU A 582 -10.81 5.98 -13.47
C LEU A 582 -10.75 7.51 -13.43
N ASP A 583 -10.83 8.18 -14.59
CA ASP A 583 -10.84 9.65 -14.72
C ASP A 583 -11.86 10.33 -13.78
N TYR A 584 -13.01 9.69 -13.57
CA TYR A 584 -14.06 10.14 -12.65
C TYR A 584 -13.59 10.32 -11.18
N THR A 585 -12.59 9.55 -10.76
CA THR A 585 -12.28 9.31 -9.35
C THR A 585 -11.17 10.20 -8.77
N GLY A 586 -10.55 11.08 -9.56
CA GLY A 586 -9.48 11.97 -9.10
C GLY A 586 -8.10 11.54 -9.58
N GLU A 587 -7.06 11.65 -8.73
CA GLU A 587 -5.66 11.35 -9.10
C GLU A 587 -5.14 10.02 -8.51
N TYR A 588 -5.86 9.43 -7.57
CA TYR A 588 -5.45 8.20 -6.88
C TYR A 588 -6.44 7.07 -7.11
N GLU A 589 -5.94 5.85 -6.96
CA GLU A 589 -6.64 4.59 -7.13
C GLU A 589 -7.97 4.57 -6.39
N ASN A 590 -8.97 3.94 -7.00
CA ASN A 590 -10.30 3.86 -6.43
C ASN A 590 -10.97 2.52 -6.76
N PRO A 591 -10.44 1.40 -6.22
CA PRO A 591 -11.02 0.07 -6.45
C PRO A 591 -12.46 -0.05 -5.95
N ILE A 592 -12.89 0.78 -4.99
CA ILE A 592 -14.30 0.85 -4.55
C ILE A 592 -15.20 1.22 -5.72
N THR A 593 -14.91 2.32 -6.42
CA THR A 593 -15.74 2.77 -7.55
C THR A 593 -15.71 1.78 -8.70
N VAL A 594 -14.57 1.14 -8.95
CA VAL A 594 -14.44 0.08 -9.97
C VAL A 594 -15.31 -1.14 -9.63
N GLY A 595 -15.31 -1.59 -8.37
CA GLY A 595 -16.18 -2.67 -7.90
C GLY A 595 -17.67 -2.33 -8.03
N LEU A 596 -18.06 -1.10 -7.72
CA LEU A 596 -19.43 -0.64 -7.90
C LEU A 596 -19.84 -0.59 -9.38
N LEU A 597 -18.95 -0.14 -10.27
CA LEU A 597 -19.20 -0.12 -11.71
C LEU A 597 -19.25 -1.52 -12.31
N PHE A 598 -18.52 -2.48 -11.76
CA PHE A 598 -18.65 -3.90 -12.13
C PHE A 598 -20.06 -4.42 -11.82
N ALA A 599 -20.58 -4.14 -10.63
CA ALA A 599 -21.98 -4.47 -10.28
C ALA A 599 -22.97 -3.73 -11.20
N ALA A 600 -22.73 -2.45 -11.51
CA ALA A 600 -23.57 -1.67 -12.42
C ALA A 600 -23.60 -2.23 -13.85
N MET A 601 -22.44 -2.62 -14.38
CA MET A 601 -22.33 -3.31 -15.65
C MET A 601 -23.17 -4.59 -15.64
N ALA A 602 -23.06 -5.41 -14.58
CA ALA A 602 -23.82 -6.64 -14.48
C ALA A 602 -25.34 -6.40 -14.45
N VAL A 603 -25.81 -5.36 -13.74
CA VAL A 603 -27.23 -4.92 -13.76
C VAL A 603 -27.66 -4.56 -15.17
N ASN A 604 -26.87 -3.75 -15.87
CA ASN A 604 -27.20 -3.29 -17.21
C ASN A 604 -27.31 -4.46 -18.20
N GLU A 605 -26.41 -5.43 -18.09
CA GLU A 605 -26.42 -6.62 -18.93
C GLU A 605 -27.54 -7.60 -18.57
N ALA A 606 -27.85 -7.77 -17.28
CA ALA A 606 -28.99 -8.58 -16.85
C ALA A 606 -30.32 -8.01 -17.38
N LYS A 607 -30.47 -6.68 -17.39
CA LYS A 607 -31.62 -5.99 -18.01
C LYS A 607 -31.74 -6.30 -19.52
N LYS A 608 -30.62 -6.23 -20.26
CA LYS A 608 -30.59 -6.54 -21.71
C LYS A 608 -30.92 -8.01 -21.99
N ALA A 609 -30.55 -8.91 -21.08
CA ALA A 609 -30.79 -10.34 -21.20
C ALA A 609 -32.16 -10.79 -20.65
N HIS A 610 -33.03 -9.87 -20.22
CA HIS A 610 -34.29 -10.18 -19.53
C HIS A 610 -34.13 -11.06 -18.28
N LEU A 611 -32.97 -10.99 -17.63
CA LEU A 611 -32.65 -11.62 -16.35
C LEU A 611 -32.90 -10.67 -15.17
N TYR A 612 -33.57 -9.55 -15.43
CA TYR A 612 -34.03 -8.57 -14.45
C TYR A 612 -35.57 -8.53 -14.50
N ASP A 613 -36.23 -8.86 -13.40
CA ASP A 613 -37.70 -8.98 -13.34
C ASP A 613 -38.42 -7.64 -13.04
N GLY A 614 -37.68 -6.54 -13.01
CA GLY A 614 -38.16 -5.22 -12.64
C GLY A 614 -37.88 -4.85 -11.18
N ASN A 615 -37.58 -5.83 -10.32
CA ASN A 615 -37.26 -5.63 -8.91
C ASN A 615 -35.89 -6.21 -8.51
N SER A 616 -35.44 -7.30 -9.15
CA SER A 616 -34.23 -8.03 -8.79
C SER A 616 -33.51 -8.65 -10.00
N ILE A 617 -32.20 -8.84 -9.87
CA ILE A 617 -31.40 -9.66 -10.80
C ILE A 617 -31.59 -11.14 -10.45
N GLN A 618 -31.76 -11.99 -11.46
CA GLN A 618 -31.78 -13.44 -11.29
C GLN A 618 -30.41 -13.97 -10.84
N THR A 619 -30.42 -14.84 -9.82
CA THR A 619 -29.21 -15.45 -9.26
C THR A 619 -28.28 -16.03 -10.34
N GLY A 620 -27.01 -15.64 -10.31
CA GLY A 620 -25.99 -16.18 -11.21
C GLY A 620 -25.92 -15.47 -12.56
N ALA A 621 -26.74 -14.43 -12.76
CA ALA A 621 -26.68 -13.61 -13.97
C ALA A 621 -25.31 -12.92 -14.13
N ILE A 622 -24.74 -12.40 -13.03
CA ILE A 622 -23.45 -11.68 -13.07
C ILE A 622 -22.35 -12.51 -13.72
N PHE A 623 -22.18 -13.76 -13.28
CA PHE A 623 -21.19 -14.65 -13.87
C PHE A 623 -21.53 -15.06 -15.31
N GLY A 624 -22.79 -15.43 -15.58
CA GLY A 624 -23.19 -15.84 -16.93
C GLY A 624 -22.98 -14.74 -17.98
N ILE A 625 -22.95 -13.48 -17.54
CA ILE A 625 -22.62 -12.31 -18.35
C ILE A 625 -21.10 -12.19 -18.54
N SER A 626 -20.30 -12.30 -17.47
CA SER A 626 -18.84 -12.15 -17.58
C SER A 626 -18.21 -13.22 -18.48
N GLU A 627 -18.60 -14.48 -18.31
CA GLU A 627 -18.08 -15.61 -19.11
C GLU A 627 -18.34 -15.44 -20.62
N LYS A 628 -19.49 -14.87 -20.99
CA LYS A 628 -19.85 -14.65 -22.41
C LYS A 628 -19.11 -13.49 -23.06
N LYS A 629 -18.53 -12.58 -22.27
CA LYS A 629 -17.94 -11.32 -22.73
C LYS A 629 -16.42 -11.28 -22.59
N GLU A 630 -15.84 -12.13 -21.75
CA GLU A 630 -14.40 -12.27 -21.62
C GLU A 630 -13.82 -12.82 -22.93
N ILE A 631 -12.93 -12.06 -23.58
CA ILE A 631 -12.02 -12.56 -24.61
C ILE A 631 -11.05 -13.51 -23.93
N PRO A 632 -11.04 -14.81 -24.27
CA PRO A 632 -10.27 -15.77 -23.51
C PRO A 632 -8.81 -15.76 -23.92
N TYR A 633 -7.94 -15.52 -22.96
CA TYR A 633 -6.52 -15.86 -23.00
C TYR A 633 -6.24 -16.92 -21.94
N HIS A 634 -5.45 -17.93 -22.30
CA HIS A 634 -5.04 -18.98 -21.37
C HIS A 634 -3.81 -18.53 -20.59
N ARG A 635 -3.95 -18.47 -19.26
CA ARG A 635 -2.93 -18.04 -18.29
C ARG A 635 -3.11 -18.80 -16.99
N ASP A 636 -2.38 -19.90 -16.83
CA ASP A 636 -2.48 -20.76 -15.64
C ASP A 636 -1.88 -20.10 -14.38
N ALA A 637 -0.84 -19.27 -14.55
CA ALA A 637 -0.22 -18.54 -13.45
C ALA A 637 -0.33 -17.02 -13.69
N PRO A 638 -0.93 -16.23 -12.78
CA PRO A 638 -1.07 -14.80 -12.98
C PRO A 638 0.30 -14.09 -13.00
N ARG A 639 1.20 -14.39 -12.07
CA ARG A 639 2.59 -13.89 -12.11
C ARG A 639 3.49 -14.86 -11.36
N PHE A 640 4.67 -15.17 -11.85
CA PHE A 640 5.63 -16.03 -11.14
C PHE A 640 6.99 -15.37 -11.07
N GLN A 641 7.81 -15.74 -10.09
CA GLN A 641 8.98 -14.92 -9.71
C GLN A 641 10.30 -15.69 -9.51
N PRO A 642 10.89 -16.36 -10.51
CA PRO A 642 12.14 -17.09 -10.30
C PRO A 642 13.28 -16.18 -9.79
N GLU A 643 14.19 -16.73 -8.99
CA GLU A 643 15.37 -16.01 -8.49
C GLU A 643 16.27 -15.58 -9.66
N PHE A 644 17.01 -14.47 -9.50
CA PHE A 644 18.08 -14.14 -10.46
C PHE A 644 19.14 -15.25 -10.49
N GLY A 645 19.52 -15.67 -11.70
CA GLY A 645 20.56 -16.67 -11.89
C GLY A 645 21.97 -16.09 -11.69
N GLN A 646 22.95 -16.99 -11.53
CA GLN A 646 24.32 -16.61 -11.19
C GLN A 646 24.97 -15.66 -12.22
N LYS A 647 24.64 -15.80 -13.52
CA LYS A 647 25.17 -14.91 -14.56
C LYS A 647 24.72 -13.46 -14.33
N VAL A 648 23.47 -13.24 -13.92
CA VAL A 648 22.96 -11.91 -13.58
C VAL A 648 23.69 -11.35 -12.37
N ILE A 649 23.80 -12.16 -11.31
CA ILE A 649 24.47 -11.81 -10.05
C ILE A 649 25.93 -11.39 -10.30
N ASP A 650 26.70 -12.22 -11.01
CA ASP A 650 28.10 -11.95 -11.32
C ASP A 650 28.28 -10.71 -12.21
N THR A 651 27.40 -10.54 -13.20
CA THR A 651 27.45 -9.38 -14.09
C THR A 651 27.22 -8.09 -13.30
N VAL A 652 26.17 -8.05 -12.47
CA VAL A 652 25.83 -6.87 -11.66
C VAL A 652 26.94 -6.55 -10.67
N ALA A 653 27.53 -7.56 -10.05
CA ALA A 653 28.66 -7.36 -9.13
C ALA A 653 29.86 -6.68 -9.81
N ALA A 654 30.08 -6.97 -11.11
CA ALA A 654 31.18 -6.44 -11.90
C ALA A 654 30.90 -5.11 -12.62
N LEU A 655 29.65 -4.62 -12.61
CA LEU A 655 29.26 -3.38 -13.29
C LEU A 655 29.91 -2.16 -12.61
N PRO A 656 30.47 -1.20 -13.37
CA PRO A 656 30.97 0.07 -12.82
C PRO A 656 29.92 0.86 -12.01
N GLU A 657 28.64 0.67 -12.34
CA GLU A 657 27.49 1.28 -11.67
C GLU A 657 27.25 0.73 -10.24
N ASN A 658 27.89 -0.39 -9.87
CA ASN A 658 27.88 -0.90 -8.51
C ASN A 658 28.82 -0.09 -7.60
N ASP A 659 28.27 0.96 -6.99
CA ASP A 659 28.98 1.81 -6.02
C ASP A 659 28.79 1.35 -4.55
N THR A 660 28.12 0.21 -4.33
CA THR A 660 27.81 -0.30 -2.99
C THR A 660 28.95 -1.10 -2.36
N GLY A 661 29.93 -1.51 -3.17
CA GLY A 661 30.99 -2.43 -2.75
C GLY A 661 30.54 -3.89 -2.61
N TRP A 662 29.29 -4.21 -2.95
CA TRP A 662 28.74 -5.57 -2.92
C TRP A 662 29.41 -6.46 -3.97
N LYS A 663 29.57 -7.75 -3.63
CA LYS A 663 30.23 -8.77 -4.46
C LYS A 663 29.31 -9.98 -4.63
N SER A 664 29.44 -10.70 -5.73
CA SER A 664 28.56 -11.84 -6.04
C SER A 664 28.68 -13.04 -5.08
N ASN A 665 29.76 -13.13 -4.31
CA ASN A 665 29.98 -14.13 -3.28
C ASN A 665 29.78 -13.60 -1.84
N ALA A 666 29.24 -12.39 -1.68
CA ALA A 666 28.98 -11.84 -0.36
C ALA A 666 27.87 -12.63 0.35
N ASP A 667 28.05 -12.89 1.66
CA ASP A 667 26.99 -13.44 2.50
C ASP A 667 25.88 -12.38 2.64
N GLY A 668 24.78 -12.54 1.89
CA GLY A 668 23.61 -11.68 1.99
C GLY A 668 22.88 -11.43 0.67
N PRO A 669 21.64 -10.91 0.70
CA PRO A 669 20.86 -10.63 -0.50
C PRO A 669 21.48 -9.49 -1.33
N ILE A 670 21.11 -9.43 -2.61
CA ILE A 670 21.47 -8.30 -3.49
C ILE A 670 20.90 -7.01 -2.88
N PRO A 671 21.71 -5.95 -2.67
CA PRO A 671 21.23 -4.68 -2.14
C PRO A 671 20.10 -4.09 -2.98
N GLN A 672 19.14 -3.42 -2.32
CA GLN A 672 17.97 -2.79 -2.97
C GLN A 672 18.36 -1.87 -4.14
N LYS A 673 19.49 -1.17 -4.03
CA LYS A 673 20.03 -0.27 -5.06
C LYS A 673 20.46 -1.01 -6.34
N LEU A 674 20.89 -2.27 -6.24
CA LEU A 674 21.41 -3.06 -7.38
C LEU A 674 20.33 -3.90 -8.08
N ILE A 675 19.16 -4.08 -7.47
CA ILE A 675 18.06 -4.86 -8.07
C ILE A 675 17.63 -4.30 -9.44
N GLY A 676 17.63 -2.96 -9.60
CA GLY A 676 17.34 -2.31 -10.88
C GLY A 676 18.36 -2.64 -11.98
N LEU A 677 19.65 -2.77 -11.64
CA LEU A 677 20.67 -3.21 -12.59
C LEU A 677 20.50 -4.69 -12.94
N ALA A 678 20.20 -5.54 -11.94
CA ALA A 678 19.93 -6.96 -12.16
C ALA A 678 18.75 -7.20 -13.11
N ARG A 679 17.68 -6.41 -12.97
CA ARG A 679 16.56 -6.34 -13.91
C ARG A 679 17.05 -6.08 -15.34
N SER A 680 17.84 -5.02 -15.52
CA SER A 680 18.33 -4.65 -16.85
C SER A 680 19.23 -5.71 -17.47
N VAL A 681 20.06 -6.39 -16.68
CA VAL A 681 20.94 -7.47 -17.15
C VAL A 681 20.12 -8.70 -17.55
N SER A 682 19.13 -9.09 -16.75
CA SER A 682 18.25 -10.21 -17.06
C SER A 682 17.51 -10.04 -18.39
N ILE A 683 17.00 -8.82 -18.66
CA ILE A 683 16.32 -8.48 -19.93
C ILE A 683 17.28 -8.58 -21.11
N LYS A 684 18.53 -8.09 -20.97
CA LYS A 684 19.55 -8.18 -22.02
C LYS A 684 19.88 -9.65 -22.36
N ILE A 685 19.99 -10.51 -21.36
CA ILE A 685 20.22 -11.94 -21.59
C ILE A 685 19.02 -12.57 -22.32
N ALA A 686 17.79 -12.21 -21.94
CA ALA A 686 16.60 -12.68 -22.64
C ALA A 686 16.58 -12.25 -24.12
N GLU A 687 16.93 -10.99 -24.40
CA GLU A 687 17.02 -10.44 -25.77
C GLU A 687 18.06 -11.18 -26.62
N GLU A 688 19.21 -11.54 -26.04
CA GLU A 688 20.26 -12.29 -26.75
C GLU A 688 19.78 -13.67 -27.23
N ILE A 689 18.89 -14.29 -26.46
CA ILE A 689 18.33 -15.63 -26.74
C ILE A 689 17.14 -15.52 -27.71
N PHE A 690 16.24 -14.57 -27.48
CA PHE A 690 14.96 -14.43 -28.17
C PHE A 690 14.96 -13.23 -29.12
N LYS A 691 15.93 -13.18 -30.03
CA LYS A 691 15.96 -12.14 -31.08
C LYS A 691 14.80 -12.34 -32.05
N ALA A 692 14.27 -11.24 -32.61
CA ALA A 692 13.31 -11.30 -33.70
C ALA A 692 13.80 -12.26 -34.81
N GLU A 693 12.86 -12.99 -35.40
CA GLU A 693 13.08 -14.03 -36.42
C GLU A 693 13.78 -15.32 -35.92
N SER A 694 14.15 -15.40 -34.64
CA SER A 694 14.70 -16.63 -34.06
C SER A 694 13.63 -17.72 -34.04
N THR A 695 13.99 -18.92 -34.52
CA THR A 695 13.08 -20.07 -34.58
C THR A 695 13.49 -21.17 -33.59
N PHE A 696 12.49 -21.81 -32.98
CA PHE A 696 12.68 -22.91 -32.05
C PHE A 696 11.83 -24.11 -32.47
N GLU A 697 12.46 -25.29 -32.56
CA GLU A 697 11.73 -26.55 -32.74
C GLU A 697 11.14 -26.98 -31.40
N THR A 698 9.83 -27.21 -31.36
CA THR A 698 9.11 -27.56 -30.13
C THR A 698 8.16 -28.73 -30.35
N PRO A 699 7.64 -29.36 -29.28
CA PRO A 699 6.68 -30.46 -29.38
C PRO A 699 5.34 -30.14 -30.05
N ILE A 700 5.03 -28.85 -30.31
CA ILE A 700 3.84 -28.42 -31.07
C ILE A 700 4.17 -27.92 -32.47
N GLY A 701 5.44 -28.00 -32.88
CA GLY A 701 5.95 -27.51 -34.16
C GLY A 701 6.97 -26.39 -34.02
N ARG A 702 7.36 -25.80 -35.15
CA ARG A 702 8.28 -24.67 -35.19
C ARG A 702 7.58 -23.40 -34.74
N ILE A 703 8.11 -22.77 -33.70
CA ILE A 703 7.67 -21.45 -33.24
C ILE A 703 8.73 -20.40 -33.60
N THR A 704 8.30 -19.18 -33.88
CA THR A 704 9.17 -18.06 -34.27
C THR A 704 8.96 -16.91 -33.30
N VAL A 705 10.04 -16.23 -32.93
CA VAL A 705 9.94 -14.94 -32.23
C VAL A 705 9.59 -13.89 -33.27
N ASP A 706 8.38 -13.35 -33.15
CA ASP A 706 7.88 -12.28 -34.02
C ASP A 706 8.58 -10.96 -33.66
N GLU A 707 8.58 -10.64 -32.37
CA GLU A 707 9.17 -9.41 -31.84
C GLU A 707 9.71 -9.60 -30.42
N PHE A 708 10.79 -8.89 -30.11
CA PHE A 708 11.25 -8.66 -28.74
C PHE A 708 11.11 -7.17 -28.41
N GLU A 709 10.02 -6.82 -27.73
CA GLU A 709 9.77 -5.45 -27.29
C GLU A 709 10.52 -5.18 -25.98
N LYS A 710 11.09 -3.98 -25.82
CA LYS A 710 11.75 -3.57 -24.57
C LYS A 710 11.58 -2.09 -24.28
N LYS A 711 11.49 -1.74 -22.99
CA LYS A 711 11.31 -0.35 -22.53
C LYS A 711 12.55 0.15 -21.79
N TRP A 712 13.18 1.18 -22.35
CA TRP A 712 14.27 1.91 -21.70
C TRP A 712 13.71 2.98 -20.76
N ASP A 713 14.34 3.14 -19.61
CA ASP A 713 14.09 4.25 -18.69
C ASP A 713 15.28 5.21 -18.70
N ASP A 714 15.05 6.43 -19.18
CA ASP A 714 16.10 7.43 -19.28
C ASP A 714 16.52 8.03 -17.94
N GLN A 715 15.67 7.98 -16.92
CA GLN A 715 15.96 8.51 -15.60
C GLN A 715 16.85 7.55 -14.82
N ASP A 716 16.48 6.26 -14.80
CA ASP A 716 17.20 5.24 -14.05
C ASP A 716 18.30 4.53 -14.87
N LYS A 717 18.36 4.78 -16.18
CA LYS A 717 19.32 4.17 -17.12
C LYS A 717 19.28 2.64 -17.11
N ILE A 718 18.08 2.08 -17.08
CA ILE A 718 17.84 0.63 -17.09
C ILE A 718 16.77 0.22 -18.09
N TRP A 719 16.82 -1.05 -18.52
CA TRP A 719 15.67 -1.70 -19.16
C TRP A 719 14.66 -2.11 -18.10
N ARG A 720 13.39 -1.74 -18.27
CA ARG A 720 12.32 -1.99 -17.29
C ARG A 720 11.64 -3.35 -17.47
N PHE A 721 11.33 -3.71 -18.72
CA PHE A 721 10.80 -5.02 -19.08
C PHE A 721 11.23 -5.41 -20.50
N GLY A 722 11.19 -6.71 -20.78
CA GLY A 722 11.25 -7.28 -22.12
C GLY A 722 10.03 -8.17 -22.36
N LYS A 723 9.40 -8.05 -23.52
CA LYS A 723 8.25 -8.86 -23.94
C LYS A 723 8.60 -9.60 -25.23
N ILE A 724 8.43 -10.91 -25.20
CA ILE A 724 8.67 -11.81 -26.32
C ILE A 724 7.31 -12.17 -26.91
N ASN A 725 7.08 -11.85 -28.18
CA ASN A 725 5.88 -12.28 -28.91
C ASN A 725 6.23 -13.47 -29.79
N PHE A 726 5.43 -14.53 -29.71
CA PHE A 726 5.62 -15.75 -30.49
C PHE A 726 4.56 -15.90 -31.56
N THR A 727 4.98 -16.41 -32.72
CA THR A 727 4.09 -16.86 -33.79
C THR A 727 4.36 -18.32 -34.14
N MET A 728 3.34 -18.99 -34.65
CA MET A 728 3.41 -20.33 -35.22
C MET A 728 2.64 -20.32 -36.54
N ASN A 729 3.29 -20.72 -37.64
CA ASN A 729 2.73 -20.65 -39.00
C ASN A 729 2.18 -19.25 -39.38
N GLY A 730 2.86 -18.18 -38.95
CA GLY A 730 2.45 -16.80 -39.22
C GLY A 730 1.25 -16.31 -38.40
N THR A 731 0.74 -17.10 -37.45
CA THR A 731 -0.34 -16.73 -36.54
C THR A 731 0.20 -16.52 -35.13
N HIS A 732 -0.36 -15.57 -34.38
CA HIS A 732 0.03 -15.32 -33.00
C HIS A 732 -0.17 -16.57 -32.12
N LEU A 733 0.88 -16.97 -31.40
CA LEU A 733 0.85 -18.11 -30.49
C LEU A 733 0.61 -17.65 -29.04
N GLY A 734 1.32 -16.60 -28.61
CA GLY A 734 1.29 -16.10 -27.26
C GLY A 734 2.43 -15.12 -26.98
N SER A 735 2.52 -14.67 -25.73
CA SER A 735 3.59 -13.77 -25.30
C SER A 735 4.19 -14.19 -23.95
N PHE A 736 5.43 -13.78 -23.72
CA PHE A 736 6.14 -13.96 -22.45
C PHE A 736 6.80 -12.64 -22.06
N VAL A 737 6.50 -12.14 -20.87
CA VAL A 737 7.08 -10.91 -20.33
C VAL A 737 8.04 -11.27 -19.21
N THR A 738 9.22 -10.66 -19.24
CA THR A 738 10.22 -10.73 -18.18
C THR A 738 10.59 -9.33 -17.71
N ARG A 739 10.60 -9.14 -16.39
CA ARG A 739 11.14 -7.97 -15.72
C ARG A 739 11.78 -8.40 -14.41
N GLY A 740 12.40 -7.47 -13.69
CA GLY A 740 12.87 -7.70 -12.32
C GLY A 740 11.85 -7.16 -11.31
N SER A 741 11.78 -7.74 -10.12
CA SER A 741 11.00 -7.17 -9.02
C SER A 741 11.54 -5.78 -8.65
N SER A 742 10.68 -4.94 -8.10
CA SER A 742 11.07 -3.65 -7.53
C SER A 742 11.63 -3.81 -6.12
N ASN A 743 11.35 -4.93 -5.45
CA ASN A 743 11.66 -5.13 -4.02
C ASN A 743 12.53 -6.37 -3.76
N ASP A 744 12.44 -7.37 -4.63
CA ASP A 744 13.02 -8.69 -4.40
C ASP A 744 14.11 -8.97 -5.45
N PRO A 745 15.14 -9.77 -5.11
CA PRO A 745 16.17 -10.19 -6.06
C PRO A 745 15.64 -11.32 -6.99
N THR A 746 14.48 -11.10 -7.60
CA THR A 746 13.76 -12.06 -8.46
C THR A 746 13.40 -11.42 -9.80
N ALA A 747 13.27 -12.26 -10.83
CA ALA A 747 12.65 -11.88 -12.09
C ALA A 747 11.14 -12.11 -11.98
N VAL A 748 10.31 -11.09 -12.24
CA VAL A 748 8.85 -11.21 -12.31
C VAL A 748 8.46 -11.52 -13.75
N GLN A 749 7.69 -12.58 -13.93
CA GLN A 749 7.35 -13.13 -15.23
C GLN A 749 5.87 -13.44 -15.35
N VAL A 750 5.37 -13.33 -16.58
CA VAL A 750 4.04 -13.73 -16.99
C VAL A 750 4.12 -14.28 -18.41
N ALA A 751 3.31 -15.29 -18.69
CA ALA A 751 3.04 -15.73 -20.05
C ALA A 751 1.54 -15.76 -20.28
N GLU A 752 1.15 -15.68 -21.54
CA GLU A 752 -0.22 -15.93 -22.00
C GLU A 752 -0.20 -16.53 -23.40
N VAL A 753 -1.20 -17.35 -23.70
CA VAL A 753 -1.43 -17.90 -25.04
C VAL A 753 -2.90 -17.75 -25.42
N ALA A 754 -3.22 -17.95 -26.70
CA ALA A 754 -4.60 -18.04 -27.18
C ALA A 754 -5.46 -18.94 -26.29
N GLY A 755 -6.66 -18.49 -25.90
CA GLY A 755 -7.58 -19.21 -25.01
C GLY A 755 -8.44 -20.28 -25.71
N PHE A 756 -9.26 -20.99 -24.93
CA PHE A 756 -10.10 -22.11 -25.41
C PHE A 756 -11.53 -21.69 -25.81
N ASP A 757 -12.16 -22.46 -26.71
CA ASP A 757 -13.61 -22.49 -27.06
C ASP A 757 -14.39 -21.15 -27.23
N ALA A 758 -13.72 -20.02 -27.47
CA ALA A 758 -14.35 -18.82 -28.03
C ALA A 758 -13.78 -18.49 -29.41
N GLU A 759 -14.58 -17.80 -30.24
CA GLU A 759 -14.03 -17.15 -31.43
C GLU A 759 -13.08 -16.05 -30.95
N ILE A 760 -11.78 -16.35 -30.99
CA ILE A 760 -10.73 -15.35 -30.80
C ILE A 760 -10.84 -14.33 -31.94
N PHE A 761 -10.21 -13.18 -31.78
CA PHE A 761 -10.15 -12.09 -32.78
C PHE A 761 -9.79 -12.55 -34.21
N ASP A 762 -9.14 -13.70 -34.40
CA ASP A 762 -8.80 -14.29 -35.70
C ASP A 762 -9.72 -15.46 -36.15
N GLY A 763 -10.77 -15.77 -35.37
CA GLY A 763 -11.72 -16.86 -35.63
C GLY A 763 -11.22 -18.25 -35.24
N THR A 764 -10.04 -18.37 -34.62
CA THR A 764 -9.47 -19.68 -34.24
C THR A 764 -10.12 -20.21 -32.97
N LYS A 765 -10.69 -21.42 -33.03
CA LYS A 765 -11.13 -22.18 -31.85
C LYS A 765 -10.11 -23.27 -31.55
N ILE A 766 -9.64 -23.32 -30.30
CA ILE A 766 -8.78 -24.40 -29.82
C ILE A 766 -9.37 -25.02 -28.56
N SER A 767 -9.12 -26.30 -28.35
CA SER A 767 -9.58 -26.99 -27.14
C SER A 767 -8.78 -26.53 -25.92
N LYS A 768 -9.34 -26.74 -24.72
CA LYS A 768 -8.61 -26.51 -23.46
C LYS A 768 -7.27 -27.25 -23.43
N GLU A 769 -7.25 -28.50 -23.88
CA GLU A 769 -6.04 -29.32 -23.95
C GLU A 769 -4.96 -28.69 -24.85
N GLU A 770 -5.36 -28.17 -26.02
CA GLU A 770 -4.44 -27.51 -26.94
C GLU A 770 -3.92 -26.19 -26.38
N ALA A 771 -4.78 -25.39 -25.71
CA ALA A 771 -4.36 -24.15 -25.04
C ALA A 771 -3.35 -24.42 -23.92
N GLU A 772 -3.61 -25.42 -23.06
CA GLU A 772 -2.68 -25.86 -22.02
C GLU A 772 -1.35 -26.35 -22.60
N LYS A 773 -1.40 -27.07 -23.73
CA LYS A 773 -0.20 -27.56 -24.42
C LYS A 773 0.65 -26.42 -24.95
N ARG A 774 0.02 -25.43 -25.61
CA ARG A 774 0.68 -24.21 -26.10
C ARG A 774 1.30 -23.40 -24.96
N TYR A 775 0.57 -23.23 -23.86
CA TYR A 775 1.06 -22.52 -22.69
C TYR A 775 2.30 -23.19 -22.09
N ALA A 776 2.26 -24.52 -21.93
CA ALA A 776 3.40 -25.29 -21.45
C ALA A 776 4.63 -25.13 -22.36
N VAL A 777 4.45 -25.13 -23.68
CA VAL A 777 5.54 -24.91 -24.63
C VAL A 777 6.13 -23.51 -24.52
N VAL A 778 5.31 -22.46 -24.48
CA VAL A 778 5.79 -21.07 -24.39
C VAL A 778 6.54 -20.84 -23.08
N VAL A 779 5.95 -21.21 -21.94
CA VAL A 779 6.56 -21.05 -20.61
C VAL A 779 7.81 -21.90 -20.48
N GLY A 780 7.71 -23.18 -20.84
CA GLY A 780 8.79 -24.16 -20.72
C GLY A 780 9.99 -23.79 -21.57
N LEU A 781 9.78 -23.42 -22.85
CA LEU A 781 10.87 -22.97 -23.73
C LEU A 781 11.60 -21.77 -23.15
N VAL A 782 10.86 -20.74 -22.74
CA VAL A 782 11.49 -19.50 -22.26
C VAL A 782 12.27 -19.73 -20.97
N LEU A 783 11.65 -20.38 -19.99
CA LEU A 783 12.28 -20.62 -18.70
C LEU A 783 13.50 -21.54 -18.79
N GLU A 784 13.43 -22.60 -19.59
CA GLU A 784 14.54 -23.53 -19.76
C GLU A 784 15.73 -22.84 -20.44
N LYS A 785 15.49 -21.99 -21.45
CA LYS A 785 16.57 -21.21 -22.08
C LYS A 785 17.15 -20.16 -21.16
N LEU A 786 16.33 -19.46 -20.38
CA LEU A 786 16.79 -18.47 -19.40
C LEU A 786 17.61 -19.13 -18.28
N GLU A 787 17.20 -20.30 -17.79
CA GLU A 787 17.96 -21.09 -16.81
C GLU A 787 19.30 -21.56 -17.38
N GLN A 788 19.30 -22.12 -18.60
CA GLN A 788 20.54 -22.54 -19.31
C GLN A 788 21.52 -21.37 -19.50
N ALA A 789 21.00 -20.17 -19.76
CA ALA A 789 21.80 -18.96 -19.88
C ALA A 789 22.22 -18.36 -18.53
N GLY A 790 21.82 -18.94 -17.40
CA GLY A 790 22.09 -18.44 -16.06
C GLY A 790 21.38 -17.13 -15.72
N ALA A 791 20.31 -16.78 -16.44
CA ALA A 791 19.53 -15.56 -16.22
C ALA A 791 18.59 -15.69 -15.01
N VAL A 792 18.04 -16.89 -14.82
CA VAL A 792 17.14 -17.23 -13.71
C VAL A 792 17.56 -18.54 -13.09
N LYS A 793 17.05 -18.82 -11.88
CA LYS A 793 17.25 -20.09 -11.17
C LYS A 793 15.89 -20.66 -10.77
N LEU A 794 15.59 -21.88 -11.23
CA LEU A 794 14.32 -22.57 -10.96
C LEU A 794 14.52 -23.53 -9.77
N SER A 795 14.76 -22.97 -8.57
CA SER A 795 15.01 -23.77 -7.36
C SER A 795 13.72 -24.29 -6.69
N THR A 796 13.79 -25.49 -6.11
CA THR A 796 12.71 -26.13 -5.32
C THR A 796 12.82 -25.93 -3.81
N GLN A 797 13.96 -25.43 -3.30
CA GLN A 797 14.21 -25.41 -1.84
C GLN A 797 13.49 -24.30 -1.07
N LYS A 798 13.07 -23.24 -1.78
CA LYS A 798 12.28 -22.13 -1.21
C LYS A 798 11.56 -21.41 -2.37
N PRO A 799 10.44 -21.94 -2.87
CA PRO A 799 9.79 -21.39 -4.07
C PRO A 799 9.41 -19.93 -3.82
N SER A 800 9.83 -19.07 -4.73
CA SER A 800 9.35 -17.71 -4.86
C SER A 800 7.91 -17.70 -5.40
N LYS A 801 7.25 -16.53 -5.39
CA LYS A 801 5.80 -16.40 -5.68
C LYS A 801 5.36 -17.22 -6.89
N ASN A 802 4.37 -18.10 -6.69
CA ASN A 802 3.70 -18.95 -7.68
C ASN A 802 4.58 -19.98 -8.42
N MET A 803 5.78 -20.28 -7.92
CA MET A 803 6.66 -21.28 -8.56
C MET A 803 6.12 -22.72 -8.44
N GLU A 804 5.36 -23.02 -7.40
CA GLU A 804 4.66 -24.30 -7.22
C GLU A 804 3.61 -24.58 -8.32
N ILE A 805 3.04 -23.53 -8.92
CA ILE A 805 2.12 -23.63 -10.06
C ILE A 805 2.91 -23.83 -11.36
N VAL A 806 4.07 -23.20 -11.49
CA VAL A 806 4.84 -23.14 -12.74
C VAL A 806 5.77 -24.34 -12.93
N LEU A 807 6.33 -24.89 -11.87
CA LEU A 807 7.23 -26.05 -11.96
C LEU A 807 6.58 -27.26 -12.66
N PRO A 808 5.33 -27.67 -12.35
CA PRO A 808 4.64 -28.74 -13.08
C PRO A 808 4.45 -28.44 -14.58
N ILE A 809 4.31 -27.17 -14.96
CA ILE A 809 4.14 -26.74 -16.36
C ILE A 809 5.45 -26.94 -17.13
N ILE A 810 6.58 -26.64 -16.50
CA ILE A 810 7.92 -26.88 -17.06
C ILE A 810 8.18 -28.38 -17.19
N GLU A 811 7.79 -29.18 -16.20
CA GLU A 811 7.88 -30.65 -16.26
C GLU A 811 7.02 -31.22 -17.39
N LYS A 812 5.80 -30.71 -17.58
CA LYS A 812 4.93 -31.07 -18.70
C LYS A 812 5.61 -30.79 -20.04
N TYR A 813 6.27 -29.64 -20.19
CA TYR A 813 7.04 -29.32 -21.40
C TYR A 813 8.23 -30.26 -21.62
N ARG A 814 9.03 -30.54 -20.59
CA ARG A 814 10.17 -31.49 -20.66
C ARG A 814 9.72 -32.91 -21.02
N ALA A 815 8.59 -33.36 -20.46
CA ALA A 815 7.99 -34.64 -20.80
C ALA A 815 7.61 -34.72 -22.28
N MET A 816 7.11 -33.62 -22.87
CA MET A 816 6.77 -33.57 -24.30
C MET A 816 8.01 -33.61 -25.23
N GLN A 817 9.20 -33.25 -24.73
CA GLN A 817 10.45 -33.32 -25.51
C GLN A 817 11.05 -34.73 -25.56
N THR A 818 10.68 -35.61 -24.62
CA THR A 818 11.21 -36.97 -24.55
C THR A 818 10.49 -37.83 -25.60
N PRO A 819 11.21 -38.49 -26.53
CA PRO A 819 10.58 -39.41 -27.47
C PRO A 819 9.87 -40.53 -26.68
N VAL A 820 8.60 -40.78 -26.99
CA VAL A 820 7.80 -41.89 -26.44
C VAL A 820 8.40 -43.23 -26.87
#